data_AF-A0A7M3TE92-F1
#
_entry.id   AF-A0A7M3TE92-F1
#
_cell.length_a   1.000
_cell.length_b   1.000
_cell.length_c   1.000
_cell.angle_alpha   90.00
_cell.angle_beta   90.00
_cell.angle_gamma   90.00
#
_symmetry.space_group_name_H-M   'P 1'
#
loop_
_entity.id
_entity.type
_entity.pdbx_description
1 polymer ?
#
loop_
_entity_poly.entity_id
_entity_poly.type
_entity_poly.pdbx_seq_one_letter_code
_entity_poly.pdbx_strand_id
1 'polypeptide(L)'
;MKKIPLGLTVAISATLLASCGSSHKNKASINSKNLQNNYSQPESQDQIKQPELASVQSSPNIVASKTKAASSDAYPLKIINNSNISEDTYITVVDGTNIYKVADDGTLTKGPLLSKAYFQDYGKDIGHSGSFTVKIPKPFISGRIYVSIGHPLGGVATNAPFYSKSSSDSNYYMSQVVYDKFELTYNSSGVLYIDPTSVDFFSIPLTMQNPSPIKPTDLTESGYPLGMSRKEIIDQATANFTTGVSSGSVDTWKDLIFDSSGSTIRIISPSGIATSTGADNPLGSMKNMVNKPAVTGTSYLLNPITTPSGSSFYLQNLINYYEGTKHQLAFDVSQLYSAKYPQTDIFENAVYFADGISSNAKCSQQITSYDSQGKPIYGAYANSTSCWKFIPKICTDLSDLSKCKAPSGDQAKLQDEYIPMDYVSSFDFFSPGQWPFDNNNILPKVYTTTDTIQNNHPAKGLIAEGLSALFSAGLLPVSNSKIEDTAISKSSLNKLVNDNKDILYKNNSANGQLEDKGPWFSQYSKVIHSICYDSAAKSSCTTSTAAANKKYPIVYTFAFDDFLAQDGTLTSKTLTSGSTISVTINDMQGYPKTNPGKAPKPNISVDTPTVISGSLDTCKTIPTDPAKVTTCKLTAKFTTKNTPTEMKGYTVTVSPISATDNGSHCQYLKGKNSNIWAGCGAVAPTSITNSTVTNLSGPTDGVYTYEVTSEVPRDTFEQVVTGAIWQHCTDSTSKNGFNFYVSVSDGKQTIGALSPSSSTYHDIPGCASPA
;
A
#
# COMPACT_ATOMS: atom_id res chain seq x y z
N MET A 1 26.83 10.90 25.88
CA MET A 1 26.68 10.81 24.41
C MET A 1 26.25 9.39 24.06
N LYS A 2 25.01 9.19 23.61
CA LYS A 2 24.50 7.91 23.08
C LYS A 2 23.85 8.24 21.74
N LYS A 3 24.45 7.76 20.64
CA LYS A 3 23.88 7.87 19.29
C LYS A 3 22.78 6.81 19.17
N ILE A 4 21.55 7.24 18.91
CA ILE A 4 20.43 6.38 18.55
C ILE A 4 20.40 6.39 17.01
N PRO A 5 20.32 5.25 16.31
CA PRO A 5 20.18 5.26 14.86
C PRO A 5 18.80 5.81 14.50
N LEU A 6 18.79 6.92 13.76
CA LEU A 6 17.64 7.32 12.96
C LEU A 6 17.62 6.43 11.72
N GLY A 7 16.54 5.69 11.52
CA GLY A 7 16.31 4.96 10.29
C GLY A 7 14.91 4.38 10.30
N LEU A 8 14.25 4.44 9.16
CA LEU A 8 12.96 3.84 8.84
C LEU A 8 11.70 4.67 9.11
N THR A 9 11.51 5.71 8.30
CA THR A 9 10.19 6.17 7.87
C THR A 9 10.00 5.62 6.46
N VAL A 10 9.24 4.53 6.30
CA VAL A 10 8.85 4.02 4.98
C VAL A 10 7.52 4.67 4.63
N ALA A 11 7.49 5.49 3.58
CA ALA A 11 6.27 5.84 2.90
C ALA A 11 5.68 4.55 2.32
N ILE A 12 4.61 4.03 2.92
CA ILE A 12 3.90 2.89 2.37
C ILE A 12 3.05 3.42 1.23
N SER A 13 3.63 3.48 0.03
CA SER A 13 2.87 3.78 -1.19
C SER A 13 1.79 2.72 -1.41
N ALA A 14 0.66 3.11 -2.01
CA ALA A 14 -0.59 2.34 -2.06
C ALA A 14 -0.49 0.97 -2.76
N THR A 15 0.62 0.64 -3.41
CA THR A 15 0.87 -0.64 -4.09
C THR A 15 0.98 -1.85 -3.16
N LEU A 16 1.19 -1.65 -1.85
CA LEU A 16 1.32 -2.75 -0.87
C LEU A 16 0.00 -3.26 -0.27
N LEU A 17 -1.16 -2.63 -0.56
CA LEU A 17 -2.44 -3.06 0.00
C LEU A 17 -3.12 -4.21 -0.76
N ALA A 18 -2.51 -4.76 -1.82
CA ALA A 18 -3.10 -5.83 -2.62
C ALA A 18 -2.54 -7.25 -2.38
N SER A 19 -1.50 -7.46 -1.55
CA SER A 19 -1.00 -8.83 -1.36
C SER A 19 -0.32 -9.08 -0.01
N CYS A 20 -1.02 -9.72 0.92
CA CYS A 20 -0.40 -10.44 2.04
C CYS A 20 -1.38 -11.50 2.56
N GLY A 21 -0.99 -12.77 2.45
CA GLY A 21 -1.71 -13.93 2.95
C GLY A 21 -1.01 -15.19 2.47
N SER A 22 0.03 -15.63 3.19
CA SER A 22 0.50 -17.01 3.05
C SER A 22 1.00 -17.55 4.39
N SER A 23 0.39 -18.67 4.76
CA SER A 23 0.62 -19.44 5.96
C SER A 23 1.73 -20.47 5.73
N HIS A 24 2.77 -20.47 6.56
CA HIS A 24 3.63 -21.64 6.73
C HIS A 24 3.44 -22.24 8.13
N LYS A 25 2.93 -23.47 8.13
CA LYS A 25 2.76 -24.35 9.29
C LYS A 25 4.11 -24.63 9.93
N ASN A 26 4.31 -24.23 11.19
CA ASN A 26 5.37 -24.80 12.02
C ASN A 26 4.75 -25.71 13.09
N LYS A 27 5.17 -26.98 13.06
CA LYS A 27 4.84 -28.01 14.04
C LYS A 27 5.26 -27.53 15.43
N ALA A 28 4.31 -27.54 16.35
CA ALA A 28 4.56 -27.36 17.78
C ALA A 28 5.46 -28.50 18.30
N SER A 29 6.60 -28.14 18.86
CA SER A 29 7.27 -28.94 19.88
C SER A 29 7.24 -28.12 21.17
N ILE A 30 6.51 -28.66 22.14
CA ILE A 30 6.32 -28.09 23.47
C ILE A 30 7.52 -28.52 24.31
N ASN A 31 8.23 -27.56 24.89
CA ASN A 31 8.90 -27.77 26.17
C ASN A 31 9.06 -26.43 26.90
N SER A 32 8.08 -26.16 27.75
CA SER A 32 8.15 -25.17 28.82
C SER A 32 9.13 -25.62 29.91
N LYS A 33 10.08 -24.78 30.31
CA LYS A 33 10.60 -24.74 31.68
C LYS A 33 11.29 -23.39 31.99
N ASN A 34 10.68 -22.69 32.93
CA ASN A 34 11.22 -21.82 33.98
C ASN A 34 12.56 -21.11 33.76
N LEU A 35 12.56 -19.80 34.02
CA LEU A 35 13.43 -19.19 35.05
C LEU A 35 12.95 -17.78 35.39
N GLN A 36 12.44 -17.63 36.62
CA GLN A 36 12.39 -16.37 37.38
C GLN A 36 13.81 -15.93 37.72
N ASN A 37 14.06 -14.62 37.76
CA ASN A 37 14.74 -13.88 38.84
C ASN A 37 15.05 -12.43 38.37
N ASN A 38 14.47 -11.44 39.06
CA ASN A 38 15.10 -10.58 40.07
C ASN A 38 16.25 -9.73 39.53
N TYR A 39 16.11 -8.40 39.56
CA TYR A 39 17.14 -7.51 40.10
C TYR A 39 16.54 -6.15 40.50
N SER A 40 16.80 -5.80 41.76
CA SER A 40 16.41 -4.59 42.47
C SER A 40 17.36 -3.42 42.14
N GLN A 41 16.82 -2.19 42.11
CA GLN A 41 17.23 -0.93 42.81
C GLN A 41 18.74 -0.59 42.95
N PRO A 42 19.18 0.69 42.95
CA PRO A 42 18.60 1.70 43.85
C PRO A 42 18.53 3.18 43.41
N GLU A 43 17.69 3.87 44.16
CA GLU A 43 17.51 5.30 44.37
C GLU A 43 18.77 6.07 44.79
N SER A 44 18.81 7.36 44.46
CA SER A 44 19.39 8.39 45.31
C SER A 44 18.48 9.62 45.33
N GLN A 45 17.88 9.86 46.50
CA GLN A 45 17.18 11.08 46.88
C GLN A 45 18.18 12.21 47.11
N ASP A 46 17.79 13.44 46.78
CA ASP A 46 18.18 14.59 47.62
C ASP A 46 17.09 15.66 47.57
N GLN A 47 16.53 15.92 48.75
CA GLN A 47 15.54 16.95 49.05
C GLN A 47 16.26 18.25 49.41
N ILE A 48 15.78 19.40 48.92
CA ILE A 48 16.02 20.69 49.58
C ILE A 48 14.69 21.42 49.78
N LYS A 49 14.56 21.89 51.02
CA LYS A 49 13.41 22.45 51.73
C LYS A 49 12.96 23.83 51.21
N GLN A 50 11.65 24.05 51.26
CA GLN A 50 11.02 25.37 51.38
C GLN A 50 11.14 25.94 52.80
N PRO A 51 10.92 27.25 52.96
CA PRO A 51 10.23 27.76 54.14
C PRO A 51 8.91 28.50 53.78
N GLU A 52 7.91 28.25 54.61
CA GLU A 52 6.62 28.93 54.73
C GLU A 52 6.75 30.38 55.25
N LEU A 53 5.74 31.22 54.99
CA LEU A 53 5.06 31.99 56.07
C LEU A 53 3.71 32.60 55.63
N ALA A 54 2.68 32.14 56.34
CA ALA A 54 1.33 32.64 56.68
C ALA A 54 0.76 33.95 56.11
N SER A 55 -0.53 33.93 55.71
CA SER A 55 -1.66 34.30 56.59
C SER A 55 -3.02 34.27 55.87
N VAL A 56 -4.09 34.15 56.66
CA VAL A 56 -5.43 33.62 56.36
C VAL A 56 -6.43 34.72 56.01
N GLN A 57 -7.32 34.49 55.02
CA GLN A 57 -8.71 34.95 55.10
C GLN A 57 -9.65 34.13 54.19
N SER A 58 -10.75 33.67 54.80
CA SER A 58 -11.74 32.70 54.32
C SER A 58 -12.89 33.31 53.53
N SER A 59 -13.38 32.60 52.49
CA SER A 59 -14.77 32.63 51.98
C SER A 59 -15.01 31.49 50.96
N PRO A 60 -16.26 31.08 50.69
CA PRO A 60 -16.70 29.69 50.83
C PRO A 60 -16.48 28.78 49.61
N ASN A 61 -16.38 27.48 49.92
CA ASN A 61 -16.37 26.34 49.02
C ASN A 61 -17.46 26.42 47.94
N ILE A 62 -17.06 26.70 46.70
CA ILE A 62 -17.69 26.13 45.53
C ILE A 62 -16.91 24.85 45.24
N VAL A 63 -17.57 23.70 45.34
CA VAL A 63 -17.04 22.41 44.89
C VAL A 63 -16.95 22.47 43.37
N ALA A 64 -15.88 23.08 42.88
CA ALA A 64 -15.41 22.86 41.53
C ALA A 64 -14.89 21.43 41.48
N SER A 65 -15.70 20.54 40.92
CA SER A 65 -15.23 19.26 40.39
C SER A 65 -14.01 19.56 39.53
N LYS A 66 -12.81 19.38 40.10
CA LYS A 66 -11.58 19.25 39.34
C LYS A 66 -11.70 17.92 38.59
N THR A 67 -12.38 17.97 37.46
CA THR A 67 -12.21 16.98 36.41
C THR A 67 -10.73 17.04 36.07
N LYS A 68 -9.98 16.06 36.58
CA LYS A 68 -8.59 15.81 36.23
C LYS A 68 -8.56 15.75 34.71
N ALA A 69 -8.07 16.80 34.07
CA ALA A 69 -7.88 16.83 32.63
C ALA A 69 -7.04 15.60 32.29
N ALA A 70 -7.66 14.62 31.64
CA ALA A 70 -6.93 13.49 31.10
C ALA A 70 -5.86 14.09 30.19
N SER A 71 -4.58 13.79 30.45
CA SER A 71 -3.53 14.16 29.49
C SER A 71 -3.87 13.44 28.20
N SER A 72 -4.33 14.19 27.21
CA SER A 72 -4.63 13.65 25.90
C SER A 72 -3.31 13.21 25.28
N ASP A 73 -3.07 11.90 25.23
CA ASP A 73 -1.97 11.28 24.47
C ASP A 73 -2.13 11.45 22.95
N ALA A 74 -3.16 12.17 22.48
CA ALA A 74 -3.37 12.47 21.07
C ALA A 74 -2.61 13.73 20.61
N TYR A 75 -2.03 13.67 19.43
CA TYR A 75 -1.34 14.81 18.80
C TYR A 75 -2.35 15.77 18.16
N PRO A 76 -2.37 17.07 18.55
CA PRO A 76 -3.27 18.05 17.94
C PRO A 76 -2.66 18.60 16.64
N LEU A 77 -3.13 18.08 15.50
CA LEU A 77 -2.74 18.53 14.17
C LEU A 77 -3.72 19.60 13.67
N LYS A 78 -3.23 20.80 13.41
CA LYS A 78 -4.06 21.91 12.91
C LYS A 78 -4.11 21.89 11.38
N ILE A 79 -5.30 21.94 10.81
CA ILE A 79 -5.55 22.12 9.38
C ILE A 79 -6.10 23.53 9.19
N ILE A 80 -5.47 24.34 8.35
CA ILE A 80 -5.86 25.72 8.06
C ILE A 80 -6.42 25.77 6.64
N ASN A 81 -7.69 26.15 6.50
CA ASN A 81 -8.31 26.36 5.21
C ASN A 81 -8.07 27.81 4.76
N ASN A 82 -7.08 27.97 3.87
CA ASN A 82 -6.76 29.22 3.18
C ASN A 82 -7.00 29.05 1.67
N SER A 83 -8.01 28.26 1.30
CA SER A 83 -8.36 27.98 -0.10
C SER A 83 -8.86 29.22 -0.87
N ASN A 84 -9.37 30.24 -0.17
CA ASN A 84 -9.85 31.50 -0.75
C ASN A 84 -10.88 31.34 -1.88
N ILE A 85 -11.69 30.28 -1.80
CA ILE A 85 -12.80 29.98 -2.71
C ILE A 85 -14.09 29.75 -1.91
N SER A 86 -15.22 29.72 -2.62
CA SER A 86 -16.55 29.60 -2.01
C SER A 86 -16.94 28.16 -1.62
N GLU A 87 -16.24 27.18 -2.20
CA GLU A 87 -16.52 25.77 -2.09
C GLU A 87 -16.06 25.22 -0.73
N ASP A 88 -16.91 24.42 -0.09
CA ASP A 88 -16.57 23.78 1.18
C ASP A 88 -15.43 22.78 1.02
N THR A 89 -14.67 22.60 2.10
CA THR A 89 -13.57 21.67 2.17
C THR A 89 -13.92 20.52 3.10
N TYR A 90 -13.56 19.31 2.69
CA TYR A 90 -13.81 18.07 3.41
C TYR A 90 -12.48 17.41 3.75
N ILE A 91 -12.43 16.75 4.91
CA ILE A 91 -11.32 15.86 5.28
C ILE A 91 -11.81 14.44 5.49
N THR A 92 -10.99 13.46 5.11
CA THR A 92 -11.21 12.05 5.43
C THR A 92 -9.96 11.45 6.02
N VAL A 93 -10.09 10.79 7.17
CA VAL A 93 -8.95 10.29 7.96
C VAL A 93 -8.93 8.77 7.93
N VAL A 94 -7.78 8.20 7.57
CA VAL A 94 -7.53 6.76 7.54
C VAL A 94 -6.20 6.41 8.20
N ASP A 95 -6.11 5.23 8.82
CA ASP A 95 -4.83 4.58 9.12
C ASP A 95 -4.53 3.50 8.06
N GLY A 96 -3.45 2.72 8.24
CA GLY A 96 -3.10 1.64 7.31
C GLY A 96 -4.15 0.52 7.17
N THR A 97 -5.26 0.54 7.92
CA THR A 97 -6.24 -0.54 7.98
C THR A 97 -7.69 -0.05 8.03
N ASN A 98 -7.97 1.07 8.68
CA ASN A 98 -9.30 1.55 9.03
C ASN A 98 -9.53 3.00 8.63
N ILE A 99 -10.78 3.31 8.30
CA ILE A 99 -11.26 4.70 8.18
C ILE A 99 -11.71 5.20 9.56
N TYR A 100 -11.76 6.52 9.76
CA TYR A 100 -12.18 7.14 11.02
C TYR A 100 -13.35 8.10 10.81
N LYS A 101 -14.29 8.10 11.77
CA LYS A 101 -15.27 9.18 11.91
C LYS A 101 -14.61 10.32 12.69
N VAL A 102 -14.68 11.53 12.15
CA VAL A 102 -14.15 12.75 12.76
C VAL A 102 -15.29 13.52 13.43
N ALA A 103 -15.16 13.78 14.73
CA ALA A 103 -16.12 14.61 15.46
C ALA A 103 -15.82 16.11 15.30
N ASP A 104 -16.78 16.98 15.67
CA ASP A 104 -16.60 18.44 15.60
C ASP A 104 -15.45 18.96 16.46
N ASP A 105 -15.12 18.26 17.55
CA ASP A 105 -14.01 18.58 18.44
C ASP A 105 -12.67 17.99 17.99
N GLY A 106 -12.63 17.36 16.81
CA GLY A 106 -11.44 16.76 16.23
C GLY A 106 -11.10 15.35 16.70
N THR A 107 -11.87 14.77 17.63
CA THR A 107 -11.65 13.39 18.07
C THR A 107 -11.93 12.40 16.95
N LEU A 108 -11.10 11.34 16.91
CA LEU A 108 -11.19 10.29 15.90
C LEU A 108 -11.80 9.03 16.52
N THR A 109 -12.93 8.60 15.97
CA THR A 109 -13.53 7.30 16.30
C THR A 109 -13.20 6.29 15.21
N LYS A 110 -12.57 5.19 15.60
CA LYS A 110 -12.16 4.14 14.66
C LYS A 110 -13.39 3.50 14.00
N GLY A 111 -13.41 3.51 12.67
CA GLY A 111 -14.44 2.92 11.82
C GLY A 111 -14.05 1.52 11.30
N PRO A 112 -14.79 0.98 10.31
CA PRO A 112 -14.54 -0.33 9.72
C PRO A 112 -13.23 -0.36 8.91
N LEU A 113 -12.89 -1.55 8.40
CA LEU A 113 -11.76 -1.73 7.49
C LEU A 113 -11.97 -0.89 6.21
N LEU A 114 -10.88 -0.41 5.61
CA LEU A 114 -10.95 0.40 4.39
C LEU A 114 -11.69 -0.31 3.25
N SER A 115 -11.54 -1.63 3.13
CA SER A 115 -12.22 -2.43 2.09
C SER A 115 -13.74 -2.51 2.29
N LYS A 116 -14.21 -2.03 3.44
CA LYS A 116 -15.60 -2.07 3.88
C LYS A 116 -16.12 -0.69 4.28
N ALA A 117 -15.48 0.37 3.80
CA ALA A 117 -15.89 1.74 4.04
C ALA A 117 -16.13 2.46 2.73
N TYR A 118 -17.22 3.24 2.65
CA TYR A 118 -17.36 4.25 1.62
C TYR A 118 -16.79 5.56 2.12
N PHE A 119 -15.95 6.20 1.31
CA PHE A 119 -15.36 7.49 1.70
C PHE A 119 -16.41 8.54 2.06
N GLN A 120 -17.53 8.60 1.33
CA GLN A 120 -18.58 9.61 1.54
C GLN A 120 -19.22 9.56 2.93
N ASP A 121 -19.25 8.39 3.56
CA ASP A 121 -19.90 8.24 4.87
C ASP A 121 -19.02 8.76 6.02
N TYR A 122 -17.75 9.10 5.73
CA TYR A 122 -16.74 9.50 6.71
C TYR A 122 -16.09 10.87 6.40
N GLY A 123 -16.49 11.52 5.31
CA GLY A 123 -16.04 12.88 4.98
C GLY A 123 -16.53 13.89 6.03
N LYS A 124 -15.60 14.63 6.63
CA LYS A 124 -15.88 15.70 7.59
C LYS A 124 -15.75 17.04 6.89
N ASP A 125 -16.87 17.75 6.77
CA ASP A 125 -16.89 19.16 6.36
C ASP A 125 -16.21 20.02 7.43
N ILE A 126 -15.22 20.80 7.00
CA ILE A 126 -14.46 21.77 7.79
C ILE A 126 -14.68 23.22 7.34
N GLY A 127 -15.68 23.45 6.47
CA GLY A 127 -16.04 24.74 5.88
C GLY A 127 -15.08 25.17 4.76
N HIS A 128 -15.30 26.38 4.24
CA HIS A 128 -14.50 27.01 3.17
C HIS A 128 -13.41 27.97 3.68
N SER A 129 -13.34 28.24 5.00
CA SER A 129 -12.29 29.06 5.61
C SER A 129 -12.09 28.73 7.09
N GLY A 130 -10.97 29.19 7.67
CA GLY A 130 -10.69 29.06 9.10
C GLY A 130 -9.73 27.91 9.42
N SER A 131 -9.86 27.31 10.60
CA SER A 131 -9.00 26.18 10.98
C SER A 131 -9.75 25.10 11.75
N PHE A 132 -9.39 23.86 11.48
CA PHE A 132 -9.90 22.66 12.14
C PHE A 132 -8.73 21.89 12.78
N THR A 133 -8.91 21.34 13.98
CA THR A 133 -7.84 20.56 14.64
C THR A 133 -8.26 19.10 14.72
N VAL A 134 -7.44 18.20 14.18
CA VAL A 134 -7.62 16.75 14.32
C VAL A 134 -6.76 16.26 15.48
N LYS A 135 -7.32 15.42 16.36
CA LYS A 135 -6.60 14.81 17.49
C LYS A 135 -6.15 13.40 17.10
N ILE A 136 -4.91 13.26 16.64
CA ILE A 136 -4.35 11.99 16.14
C ILE A 136 -4.03 11.07 17.32
N PRO A 137 -4.67 9.89 17.46
CA PRO A 137 -4.45 8.99 18.59
C PRO A 137 -3.07 8.33 18.53
N LYS A 138 -2.59 7.85 19.66
CA LYS A 138 -1.32 7.10 19.75
C LYS A 138 -1.60 5.61 20.01
N PRO A 139 -1.08 4.67 19.21
CA PRO A 139 -0.39 4.87 17.93
C PRO A 139 -1.37 5.12 16.77
N PHE A 140 -0.90 5.83 15.75
CA PHE A 140 -1.56 5.99 14.46
C PHE A 140 -0.52 5.75 13.37
N ILE A 141 -0.62 4.63 12.68
CA ILE A 141 0.45 4.11 11.81
C ILE A 141 -0.02 4.10 10.36
N SER A 142 0.84 4.57 9.45
CA SER A 142 0.58 4.58 8.01
C SER A 142 -0.71 5.31 7.66
N GLY A 143 -0.93 6.43 8.32
CA GLY A 143 -2.14 7.21 8.17
C GLY A 143 -2.09 8.17 7.00
N ARG A 144 -3.28 8.52 6.52
CA ARG A 144 -3.49 9.55 5.51
C ARG A 144 -4.65 10.43 5.94
N ILE A 145 -4.49 11.72 5.73
CA ILE A 145 -5.60 12.66 5.78
C ILE A 145 -5.77 13.18 4.37
N TYR A 146 -6.88 12.81 3.76
CA TYR A 146 -7.30 13.35 2.48
C TYR A 146 -7.98 14.68 2.71
N VAL A 147 -7.71 15.64 1.83
CA VAL A 147 -8.39 16.92 1.74
C VAL A 147 -9.07 16.98 0.39
N SER A 148 -10.37 17.26 0.34
CA SER A 148 -11.10 17.47 -0.91
C SER A 148 -11.92 18.75 -0.88
N ILE A 149 -12.13 19.36 -2.04
CA ILE A 149 -12.77 20.66 -2.17
C ILE A 149 -14.00 20.53 -3.06
N GLY A 150 -15.09 21.20 -2.66
CA GLY A 150 -16.39 21.21 -3.34
C GLY A 150 -17.18 19.92 -3.17
N HIS A 151 -16.51 18.76 -3.15
CA HIS A 151 -17.13 17.45 -3.02
C HIS A 151 -16.33 16.55 -2.07
N PRO A 152 -16.97 15.72 -1.23
CA PRO A 152 -16.29 14.70 -0.45
C PRO A 152 -15.75 13.57 -1.34
N LEU A 153 -14.80 12.80 -0.84
CA LEU A 153 -14.34 11.57 -1.50
C LEU A 153 -15.46 10.52 -1.63
N GLY A 154 -15.37 9.61 -2.61
CA GLY A 154 -16.37 8.57 -2.90
C GLY A 154 -15.77 7.25 -3.36
N GLY A 155 -16.60 6.21 -3.53
CA GLY A 155 -16.12 4.84 -3.75
C GLY A 155 -15.68 4.13 -2.47
N VAL A 156 -15.13 2.92 -2.63
CA VAL A 156 -14.60 2.10 -1.51
C VAL A 156 -13.23 2.63 -1.09
N ALA A 157 -12.96 2.73 0.21
CA ALA A 157 -11.76 3.39 0.72
C ALA A 157 -10.42 2.70 0.37
N THR A 158 -10.42 1.41 -0.02
CA THR A 158 -9.23 0.74 -0.58
C THR A 158 -8.98 1.05 -2.04
N ASN A 159 -10.02 1.45 -2.77
CA ASN A 159 -9.98 1.63 -4.20
C ASN A 159 -9.90 3.13 -4.46
N ALA A 160 -8.75 3.75 -4.18
CA ALA A 160 -8.50 5.12 -4.61
C ALA A 160 -7.71 5.14 -5.94
N PRO A 161 -8.29 4.76 -7.10
CA PRO A 161 -7.66 5.03 -8.39
C PRO A 161 -7.84 6.50 -8.77
N PHE A 162 -6.86 7.01 -9.51
CA PHE A 162 -6.62 8.44 -9.67
C PHE A 162 -7.09 9.00 -11.00
N TYR A 163 -7.65 8.17 -11.87
CA TYR A 163 -7.91 8.56 -13.25
C TYR A 163 -8.98 7.69 -13.89
N SER A 164 -9.94 8.36 -14.51
CA SER A 164 -10.80 7.78 -15.54
C SER A 164 -11.35 8.89 -16.41
N LYS A 165 -11.28 8.70 -17.73
CA LYS A 165 -11.85 9.60 -18.73
C LYS A 165 -13.28 9.22 -19.11
N SER A 166 -13.75 8.01 -18.73
CA SER A 166 -15.09 7.54 -19.09
C SER A 166 -16.07 7.74 -17.96
N SER A 167 -17.20 8.39 -18.22
CA SER A 167 -18.29 8.53 -17.26
C SER A 167 -18.99 7.21 -16.90
N SER A 168 -18.74 6.14 -17.67
CA SER A 168 -19.25 4.81 -17.38
C SER A 168 -18.39 4.02 -16.38
N ASP A 169 -17.20 4.52 -16.05
CA ASP A 169 -16.28 3.87 -15.12
C ASP A 169 -16.67 4.17 -13.66
N SER A 170 -16.61 3.15 -12.80
CA SER A 170 -16.80 3.32 -11.35
C SER A 170 -15.83 4.33 -10.73
N ASN A 171 -14.70 4.61 -11.37
CA ASN A 171 -13.68 5.54 -10.88
C ASN A 171 -13.88 6.98 -11.36
N TYR A 172 -14.86 7.23 -12.23
CA TYR A 172 -15.10 8.56 -12.81
C TYR A 172 -15.37 9.62 -11.74
N TYR A 173 -16.20 9.32 -10.74
CA TYR A 173 -16.48 10.27 -9.67
C TYR A 173 -15.18 10.77 -9.00
N MET A 174 -14.26 9.84 -8.67
CA MET A 174 -12.97 10.19 -8.06
C MET A 174 -11.97 10.87 -9.00
N SER A 175 -12.08 10.65 -10.31
CA SER A 175 -11.29 11.45 -11.26
C SER A 175 -11.75 12.91 -11.29
N GLN A 176 -13.04 13.17 -11.03
CA GLN A 176 -13.60 14.51 -11.09
C GLN A 176 -13.52 15.32 -9.78
N VAL A 177 -13.29 14.69 -8.63
CA VAL A 177 -13.13 15.43 -7.35
C VAL A 177 -11.75 16.06 -7.25
N VAL A 178 -11.65 17.33 -6.85
CA VAL A 178 -10.35 17.96 -6.54
C VAL A 178 -9.97 17.58 -5.12
N TYR A 179 -8.95 16.74 -4.98
CA TYR A 179 -8.48 16.29 -3.68
C TYR A 179 -6.99 16.03 -3.71
N ASP A 180 -6.38 16.08 -2.52
CA ASP A 180 -4.99 15.73 -2.29
C ASP A 180 -4.86 15.07 -0.90
N LYS A 181 -3.65 14.70 -0.50
CA LYS A 181 -3.42 14.05 0.78
C LYS A 181 -2.07 14.40 1.38
N PHE A 182 -1.98 14.14 2.67
CA PHE A 182 -0.69 14.03 3.34
C PHE A 182 -0.64 12.76 4.18
N GLU A 183 0.56 12.22 4.32
CA GLU A 183 0.81 10.96 5.03
C GLU A 183 1.40 11.25 6.40
N LEU A 184 1.08 10.40 7.38
CA LEU A 184 1.58 10.56 8.74
C LEU A 184 1.68 9.25 9.51
N THR A 185 2.61 9.23 10.45
CA THR A 185 2.72 8.21 11.49
C THR A 185 2.99 8.87 12.83
N TYR A 186 2.08 8.67 13.79
CA TYR A 186 2.29 9.00 15.19
C TYR A 186 2.57 7.72 15.98
N ASN A 187 3.86 7.46 16.21
CA ASN A 187 4.30 6.16 16.73
C ASN A 187 4.11 6.01 18.24
N SER A 188 4.33 4.81 18.76
CA SER A 188 4.25 4.50 20.20
C SER A 188 5.29 5.24 21.06
N SER A 189 6.35 5.79 20.46
CA SER A 189 7.32 6.66 21.13
C SER A 189 6.85 8.12 21.23
N GLY A 190 5.74 8.48 20.61
CA GLY A 190 5.20 9.85 20.64
C GLY A 190 5.89 10.78 19.66
N VAL A 191 6.50 10.22 18.60
CA VAL A 191 7.06 10.99 17.49
C VAL A 191 6.07 10.94 16.34
N LEU A 192 5.68 12.12 15.85
CA LEU A 192 4.96 12.31 14.61
C LEU A 192 5.98 12.44 13.48
N TYR A 193 5.77 11.67 12.42
CA TYR A 193 6.32 11.87 11.09
C TYR A 193 5.15 12.27 10.19
N ILE A 194 5.32 13.32 9.38
CA ILE A 194 4.29 13.81 8.47
C ILE A 194 4.94 14.41 7.23
N ASP A 195 4.41 14.09 6.07
CA ASP A 195 4.94 14.54 4.78
C ASP A 195 3.83 14.93 3.81
N PRO A 196 4.03 15.98 3.01
CA PRO A 196 3.21 16.23 1.83
C PRO A 196 3.66 15.27 0.72
N THR A 197 2.70 14.73 -0.01
CA THR A 197 3.01 13.74 -1.05
C THR A 197 2.36 14.11 -2.38
N SER A 198 3.17 14.07 -3.43
CA SER A 198 2.77 14.13 -4.83
C SER A 198 3.31 12.93 -5.59
N VAL A 199 3.58 11.82 -4.89
CA VAL A 199 4.03 10.56 -5.48
C VAL A 199 3.02 10.03 -6.49
N ASP A 200 1.72 10.25 -6.26
CA ASP A 200 0.66 9.81 -7.18
C ASP A 200 0.22 10.94 -8.12
N PHE A 201 0.04 12.15 -7.59
CA PHE A 201 -0.37 13.32 -8.35
C PHE A 201 -0.22 14.59 -7.51
N PHE A 202 -0.30 15.75 -8.17
CA PHE A 202 -0.54 17.05 -7.54
C PHE A 202 -1.95 17.54 -7.87
N SER A 203 -2.72 17.99 -6.88
CA SER A 203 -4.03 18.63 -7.11
C SER A 203 -4.31 19.85 -6.22
N ILE A 204 -3.95 19.80 -4.92
CA ILE A 204 -4.15 20.88 -3.96
C ILE A 204 -2.79 21.27 -3.38
N PRO A 205 -2.40 22.56 -3.43
CA PRO A 205 -1.18 23.02 -2.79
C PRO A 205 -1.31 22.98 -1.27
N LEU A 206 -0.61 22.04 -0.65
CA LEU A 206 -0.51 21.90 0.81
C LEU A 206 0.84 22.42 1.30
N THR A 207 0.82 23.30 2.30
CA THR A 207 2.03 23.72 3.04
C THR A 207 1.97 23.14 4.45
N MET A 208 3.08 22.62 4.95
CA MET A 208 3.20 22.21 6.34
C MET A 208 4.21 23.06 7.07
N GLN A 209 3.90 23.45 8.31
CA GLN A 209 4.78 24.26 9.14
C GLN A 209 4.98 23.57 10.49
N ASN A 210 6.25 23.45 10.89
CA ASN A 210 6.69 22.84 12.13
C ASN A 210 7.46 23.87 12.97
N PRO A 211 6.80 24.53 13.92
CA PRO A 211 7.44 25.55 14.76
C PRO A 211 8.39 24.95 15.81
N SER A 212 8.42 23.62 15.99
CA SER A 212 9.21 22.97 17.04
C SER A 212 9.71 21.60 16.60
N PRO A 213 10.63 21.56 15.61
CA PRO A 213 11.24 20.30 15.16
C PRO A 213 12.01 19.59 16.27
N ILE A 214 12.19 18.28 16.14
CA ILE A 214 12.91 17.47 17.12
C ILE A 214 14.38 17.89 17.20
N LYS A 215 15.01 18.17 16.05
CA LYS A 215 16.35 18.73 15.97
C LYS A 215 16.32 20.11 15.31
N PRO A 216 17.21 21.04 15.72
CA PRO A 216 17.33 22.35 15.09
C PRO A 216 17.66 22.32 13.59
N THR A 217 18.20 21.20 13.09
CA THR A 217 18.54 20.99 11.68
C THR A 217 17.42 20.37 10.86
N ASP A 218 16.33 19.92 11.49
CA ASP A 218 15.21 19.35 10.75
C ASP A 218 14.40 20.47 10.08
N LEU A 219 13.67 20.12 9.02
CA LEU A 219 12.82 21.05 8.29
C LEU A 219 11.76 21.67 9.22
N THR A 220 11.55 22.97 9.07
CA THR A 220 10.47 23.73 9.75
C THR A 220 9.30 24.04 8.82
N GLU A 221 9.46 23.82 7.51
CA GLU A 221 8.43 24.01 6.51
C GLU A 221 8.62 22.98 5.39
N SER A 222 7.52 22.45 4.85
CA SER A 222 7.51 21.57 3.69
C SER A 222 6.24 21.72 2.86
N GLY A 223 6.18 21.05 1.71
CA GLY A 223 5.09 21.14 0.75
C GLY A 223 5.31 22.27 -0.25
N TYR A 224 4.22 22.83 -0.75
CA TYR A 224 4.26 23.98 -1.66
C TYR A 224 4.52 25.27 -0.87
N PRO A 225 5.23 26.28 -1.43
CA PRO A 225 5.47 27.53 -0.73
C PRO A 225 4.18 28.21 -0.24
N LEU A 226 4.17 28.65 1.03
CA LEU A 226 3.00 29.32 1.61
C LEU A 226 2.61 30.56 0.80
N GLY A 227 1.35 30.64 0.39
CA GLY A 227 0.81 31.77 -0.37
C GLY A 227 0.94 31.65 -1.90
N MET A 228 1.61 30.61 -2.40
CA MET A 228 1.59 30.27 -3.82
C MET A 228 0.24 29.67 -4.20
N SER A 229 -0.40 30.20 -5.23
CA SER A 229 -1.73 29.72 -5.65
C SER A 229 -1.64 28.47 -6.51
N ARG A 230 -2.73 27.69 -6.52
CA ARG A 230 -2.88 26.54 -7.41
C ARG A 230 -2.71 26.94 -8.87
N LYS A 231 -3.27 28.08 -9.29
CA LYS A 231 -3.13 28.59 -10.65
C LYS A 231 -1.67 28.82 -11.03
N GLU A 232 -0.89 29.46 -10.17
CA GLU A 232 0.54 29.69 -10.43
C GLU A 232 1.30 28.37 -10.61
N ILE A 233 1.00 27.37 -9.77
CA ILE A 233 1.61 26.04 -9.85
C ILE A 233 1.24 25.35 -11.16
N ILE A 234 -0.04 25.30 -11.52
CA ILE A 234 -0.51 24.66 -12.76
C ILE A 234 0.07 25.36 -13.99
N ASP A 235 0.08 26.69 -14.02
CA ASP A 235 0.62 27.47 -15.14
C ASP A 235 2.12 27.21 -15.32
N GLN A 236 2.91 27.29 -14.23
CA GLN A 236 4.34 27.01 -14.27
C GLN A 236 4.62 25.55 -14.67
N ALA A 237 3.86 24.60 -14.13
CA ALA A 237 4.08 23.20 -14.43
C ALA A 237 3.78 22.88 -15.91
N THR A 238 2.64 23.34 -16.41
CA THR A 238 2.22 23.15 -17.81
C THR A 238 3.23 23.78 -18.77
N ALA A 239 3.75 24.97 -18.46
CA ALA A 239 4.73 25.65 -19.30
C ALA A 239 6.11 24.96 -19.32
N ASN A 240 6.46 24.21 -18.28
CA ASN A 240 7.78 23.59 -18.12
C ASN A 240 7.82 22.09 -18.49
N PHE A 241 6.68 21.44 -18.73
CA PHE A 241 6.68 20.09 -19.26
C PHE A 241 7.34 20.05 -20.64
N THR A 242 8.27 19.11 -20.82
CA THR A 242 9.04 19.01 -22.07
C THR A 242 8.14 18.51 -23.21
N THR A 243 8.16 19.24 -24.34
CA THR A 243 7.46 18.86 -25.56
C THR A 243 8.37 18.09 -26.52
N GLY A 244 7.81 17.22 -27.35
CA GLY A 244 8.57 16.50 -28.38
C GLY A 244 9.42 15.34 -27.85
N VAL A 245 9.06 14.81 -26.67
CA VAL A 245 9.65 13.60 -26.10
C VAL A 245 8.63 12.46 -26.17
N SER A 246 8.89 11.48 -27.02
CA SER A 246 8.03 10.32 -27.22
C SER A 246 8.75 9.01 -26.95
N SER A 247 8.02 7.98 -26.56
CA SER A 247 8.51 6.60 -26.52
C SER A 247 7.76 5.81 -27.58
N GLY A 248 8.46 5.33 -28.60
CA GLY A 248 7.81 4.89 -29.83
C GLY A 248 6.98 6.04 -30.43
N SER A 249 5.69 5.80 -30.72
CA SER A 249 4.78 6.77 -31.33
C SER A 249 3.96 7.62 -30.34
N VAL A 250 4.19 7.51 -29.03
CA VAL A 250 3.35 8.14 -27.99
C VAL A 250 4.09 9.28 -27.30
N ASP A 251 3.49 10.48 -27.27
CA ASP A 251 3.94 11.62 -26.48
C ASP A 251 3.70 11.35 -24.99
N THR A 252 4.73 11.49 -24.16
CA THR A 252 4.75 10.79 -22.86
C THR A 252 4.41 11.67 -21.67
N TRP A 253 4.93 12.91 -21.64
CA TRP A 253 4.91 13.73 -20.43
C TRP A 253 3.76 14.75 -20.37
N LYS A 254 3.24 15.20 -21.51
CA LYS A 254 2.07 16.12 -21.51
C LYS A 254 0.79 15.44 -21.03
N ASP A 255 0.69 14.13 -21.24
CA ASP A 255 -0.47 13.31 -20.88
C ASP A 255 -0.58 13.08 -19.37
N LEU A 256 0.39 13.57 -18.59
CA LEU A 256 0.32 13.68 -17.14
C LEU A 256 -0.68 14.75 -16.68
N ILE A 257 -0.99 15.74 -17.53
CA ILE A 257 -1.95 16.78 -17.22
C ILE A 257 -3.36 16.21 -17.40
N PHE A 258 -4.10 16.10 -16.30
CA PHE A 258 -5.46 15.59 -16.32
C PHE A 258 -6.46 16.74 -16.30
N ASP A 259 -7.06 16.97 -17.47
CA ASP A 259 -8.08 17.98 -17.68
C ASP A 259 -9.49 17.38 -17.71
N SER A 260 -10.47 18.18 -17.26
CA SER A 260 -11.89 17.94 -17.49
C SER A 260 -12.57 19.24 -17.87
N SER A 261 -13.41 19.20 -18.90
CA SER A 261 -14.17 20.36 -19.39
C SER A 261 -13.31 21.62 -19.63
N GLY A 262 -12.05 21.45 -20.06
CA GLY A 262 -11.13 22.55 -20.36
C GLY A 262 -10.44 23.17 -19.14
N SER A 263 -10.48 22.51 -17.97
CA SER A 263 -9.73 22.93 -16.78
C SER A 263 -8.94 21.76 -16.19
N THR A 264 -7.70 22.03 -15.79
CA THR A 264 -6.83 21.02 -15.17
C THR A 264 -7.31 20.69 -13.77
N ILE A 265 -7.61 19.41 -13.52
CA ILE A 265 -7.99 18.87 -12.20
C ILE A 265 -6.74 18.51 -11.39
N ARG A 266 -5.76 17.88 -12.03
CA ARG A 266 -4.52 17.43 -11.36
C ARG A 266 -3.42 17.16 -12.39
N ILE A 267 -2.19 17.08 -11.90
CA ILE A 267 -1.03 16.61 -12.66
C ILE A 267 -0.67 15.25 -12.08
N ILE A 268 -0.89 14.19 -12.83
CA ILE A 268 -0.66 12.81 -12.41
C ILE A 268 0.82 12.47 -12.57
N SER A 269 1.42 11.84 -11.57
CA SER A 269 2.79 11.36 -11.69
C SER A 269 2.84 10.09 -12.57
N PRO A 270 4.03 9.65 -13.03
CA PRO A 270 4.19 8.33 -13.64
C PRO A 270 3.64 7.18 -12.78
N SER A 271 3.80 7.27 -11.45
CA SER A 271 3.33 6.27 -10.49
C SER A 271 1.80 6.25 -10.37
N GLY A 272 1.17 7.43 -10.34
CA GLY A 272 -0.29 7.55 -10.27
C GLY A 272 -0.99 7.09 -11.55
N ILE A 273 -0.35 7.26 -12.70
CA ILE A 273 -0.84 6.71 -13.99
C ILE A 273 -0.88 5.19 -13.93
N ALA A 274 0.18 4.56 -13.46
CA ALA A 274 0.30 3.10 -13.46
C ALA A 274 -0.70 2.38 -12.57
N THR A 275 -1.07 3.03 -11.46
CA THR A 275 -2.04 2.52 -10.50
C THR A 275 -3.49 2.81 -10.91
N SER A 276 -3.70 3.53 -12.03
CA SER A 276 -5.01 3.90 -12.53
C SER A 276 -5.50 2.96 -13.63
N THR A 277 -6.68 2.37 -13.43
CA THR A 277 -7.34 1.53 -14.43
C THR A 277 -7.68 2.33 -15.68
N GLY A 278 -7.19 1.91 -16.85
CA GLY A 278 -7.51 2.55 -18.13
C GLY A 278 -6.61 3.73 -18.53
N ALA A 279 -5.53 3.98 -17.80
CA ALA A 279 -4.49 4.91 -18.27
C ALA A 279 -3.61 4.22 -19.33
N ASP A 280 -3.74 4.66 -20.59
CA ASP A 280 -2.89 4.21 -21.70
C ASP A 280 -1.71 5.18 -21.86
N ASN A 281 -0.73 5.07 -20.96
CA ASN A 281 0.48 5.90 -21.02
C ASN A 281 1.73 5.04 -20.72
N PRO A 282 2.77 5.07 -21.59
CA PRO A 282 3.97 4.24 -21.46
C PRO A 282 4.84 4.57 -20.24
N LEU A 283 4.62 5.68 -19.54
CA LEU A 283 5.33 6.02 -18.30
C LEU A 283 4.90 5.14 -17.14
N GLY A 284 3.60 4.82 -17.07
CA GLY A 284 3.00 4.01 -16.02
C GLY A 284 2.64 2.59 -16.46
N SER A 285 3.08 2.13 -17.63
CA SER A 285 2.74 0.78 -18.07
C SER A 285 3.42 -0.27 -17.15
N MET A 286 2.59 -0.94 -16.34
CA MET A 286 3.02 -2.10 -15.56
C MET A 286 3.36 -3.24 -16.52
N LYS A 287 4.64 -3.58 -16.65
CA LYS A 287 5.04 -4.68 -17.53
C LYS A 287 5.08 -6.05 -16.85
N ASN A 288 4.87 -6.12 -15.54
CA ASN A 288 5.05 -7.36 -14.79
C ASN A 288 3.81 -7.76 -13.98
N MET A 289 2.71 -8.10 -14.68
CA MET A 289 1.77 -9.09 -14.15
C MET A 289 2.23 -10.47 -14.65
N VAL A 290 3.01 -11.18 -13.83
CA VAL A 290 3.27 -12.63 -13.87
C VAL A 290 3.64 -13.23 -15.25
N ASN A 291 4.92 -13.58 -15.42
CA ASN A 291 5.42 -14.59 -16.38
C ASN A 291 5.37 -14.29 -17.89
N LYS A 292 5.31 -13.02 -18.29
CA LYS A 292 5.64 -12.67 -19.68
C LYS A 292 6.79 -11.67 -19.67
N PRO A 293 7.94 -11.98 -20.32
CA PRO A 293 8.84 -10.92 -20.72
C PRO A 293 8.05 -9.86 -21.48
N ALA A 294 8.71 -8.73 -21.64
CA ALA A 294 8.25 -7.50 -22.25
C ALA A 294 7.69 -7.60 -23.70
N VAL A 295 6.88 -8.59 -24.10
CA VAL A 295 6.65 -8.91 -25.51
C VAL A 295 5.55 -8.12 -26.21
N THR A 296 4.62 -7.43 -25.51
CA THR A 296 3.50 -6.73 -26.20
C THR A 296 3.03 -5.39 -25.61
N GLY A 297 3.79 -4.75 -24.70
CA GLY A 297 3.40 -3.46 -24.10
C GLY A 297 4.41 -2.34 -24.34
N THR A 298 3.92 -1.13 -24.61
CA THR A 298 4.74 0.09 -24.73
C THR A 298 5.25 0.50 -23.35
N SER A 299 6.57 0.68 -23.17
CA SER A 299 7.18 1.19 -21.93
C SER A 299 8.22 2.22 -22.30
N TYR A 300 8.25 3.33 -21.55
CA TYR A 300 9.06 4.49 -21.88
C TYR A 300 10.55 4.17 -22.02
N LEU A 301 11.08 3.23 -21.22
CA LEU A 301 12.50 2.86 -21.23
C LEU A 301 12.83 1.63 -22.08
N LEU A 302 11.82 0.86 -22.50
CA LEU A 302 12.01 -0.35 -23.31
C LEU A 302 11.83 -0.11 -24.81
N ASN A 303 11.35 1.07 -25.18
CA ASN A 303 11.23 1.52 -26.56
C ASN A 303 12.31 2.56 -26.89
N PRO A 304 12.56 2.84 -28.18
CA PRO A 304 13.30 4.03 -28.56
C PRO A 304 12.64 5.28 -27.98
N ILE A 305 13.40 6.05 -27.21
CA ILE A 305 13.01 7.39 -26.75
C ILE A 305 13.42 8.34 -27.85
N THR A 306 12.45 9.06 -28.42
CA THR A 306 12.68 10.10 -29.42
C THR A 306 12.64 11.46 -28.73
N THR A 307 13.67 12.25 -28.96
CA THR A 307 13.85 13.60 -28.45
C THR A 307 14.06 14.55 -29.65
N PRO A 308 14.00 15.88 -29.47
CA PRO A 308 14.35 16.82 -30.53
C PRO A 308 15.79 16.64 -31.06
N SER A 309 16.67 15.99 -30.30
CA SER A 309 18.06 15.69 -30.67
C SER A 309 18.28 14.32 -31.35
N GLY A 310 17.26 13.47 -31.45
CA GLY A 310 17.35 12.13 -32.05
C GLY A 310 16.66 11.03 -31.22
N SER A 311 16.72 9.79 -31.71
CA SER A 311 16.14 8.61 -31.05
C SER A 311 17.22 7.69 -30.46
N SER A 312 16.98 7.12 -29.28
CA SER A 312 17.94 6.24 -28.60
C SER A 312 17.28 5.12 -27.78
N PHE A 313 18.04 4.06 -27.47
CA PHE A 313 17.69 3.04 -26.49
C PHE A 313 18.43 3.28 -25.16
N TYR A 314 17.95 4.24 -24.38
CA TYR A 314 18.63 4.68 -23.15
C TYR A 314 19.01 3.53 -22.21
N LEU A 315 18.10 2.59 -21.93
CA LEU A 315 18.36 1.52 -20.98
C LEU A 315 19.50 0.59 -21.44
N GLN A 316 19.54 0.25 -22.73
CA GLN A 316 20.64 -0.55 -23.29
C GLN A 316 21.96 0.21 -23.26
N ASN A 317 21.94 1.50 -23.58
CA ASN A 317 23.11 2.38 -23.50
C ASN A 317 23.64 2.48 -22.06
N LEU A 318 22.74 2.58 -21.08
CA LEU A 318 23.08 2.60 -19.65
C LEU A 318 23.68 1.27 -19.20
N ILE A 319 23.16 0.12 -19.66
CA ILE A 319 23.74 -1.19 -19.36
C ILE A 319 25.16 -1.29 -19.90
N ASN A 320 25.38 -0.90 -21.17
CA ASN A 320 26.68 -0.93 -21.82
C ASN A 320 27.68 0.03 -21.14
N TYR A 321 27.20 1.15 -20.60
CA TYR A 321 28.03 2.13 -19.90
C TYR A 321 28.75 1.51 -18.69
N TYR A 322 28.06 0.67 -17.91
CA TYR A 322 28.64 0.03 -16.72
C TYR A 322 29.25 -1.35 -16.98
N GLU A 323 29.38 -1.77 -18.24
CA GLU A 323 29.91 -3.09 -18.58
C GLU A 323 31.43 -3.18 -18.36
N GLY A 324 31.87 -4.24 -17.68
CA GLY A 324 33.29 -4.58 -17.55
C GLY A 324 34.09 -3.61 -16.67
N THR A 325 33.46 -3.03 -15.66
CA THR A 325 34.05 -2.10 -14.67
C THR A 325 34.63 -0.79 -15.22
N LYS A 326 34.27 -0.39 -16.45
CA LYS A 326 34.76 0.88 -17.06
C LYS A 326 34.38 2.12 -16.25
N HIS A 327 33.19 2.08 -15.64
CA HIS A 327 32.63 3.13 -14.82
C HIS A 327 32.17 2.55 -13.50
N GLN A 328 32.32 3.33 -12.42
CA GLN A 328 32.04 2.87 -11.07
C GLN A 328 30.67 3.38 -10.61
N LEU A 329 29.85 2.44 -10.13
CA LEU A 329 28.63 2.73 -9.39
C LEU A 329 28.62 1.81 -8.17
N ALA A 330 28.52 2.40 -6.98
CA ALA A 330 28.68 1.70 -5.72
C ALA A 330 27.58 2.08 -4.73
N PHE A 331 27.02 1.11 -4.01
CA PHE A 331 25.96 1.32 -3.01
C PHE A 331 26.44 0.92 -1.63
N ASP A 332 26.40 1.85 -0.68
CA ASP A 332 26.68 1.58 0.72
C ASP A 332 25.43 0.99 1.39
N VAL A 333 25.55 -0.28 1.81
CA VAL A 333 24.48 -1.02 2.49
C VAL A 333 24.76 -1.20 3.98
N SER A 334 25.77 -0.50 4.52
CA SER A 334 26.15 -0.60 5.93
C SER A 334 25.05 -0.16 6.89
N GLN A 335 24.01 0.53 6.43
CA GLN A 335 22.83 0.81 7.25
C GLN A 335 22.05 -0.44 7.69
N LEU A 336 22.27 -1.59 7.04
CA LEU A 336 21.72 -2.89 7.49
C LEU A 336 22.43 -3.44 8.73
N TYR A 337 23.63 -2.94 9.04
CA TYR A 337 24.37 -3.31 10.23
C TYR A 337 23.73 -2.74 11.50
N SER A 338 23.57 -3.59 12.51
CA SER A 338 23.13 -3.19 13.83
C SER A 338 23.83 -4.04 14.89
N ALA A 339 24.61 -3.40 15.76
CA ALA A 339 25.23 -4.07 16.91
C ALA A 339 24.22 -4.73 17.87
N LYS A 340 22.93 -4.40 17.77
CA LYS A 340 21.84 -5.08 18.52
C LYS A 340 21.58 -6.51 18.00
N TYR A 341 21.94 -6.77 16.75
CA TYR A 341 21.61 -7.97 15.99
C TYR A 341 22.90 -8.53 15.36
N PRO A 342 23.69 -9.35 16.09
CA PRO A 342 25.01 -9.82 15.64
C PRO A 342 25.04 -10.49 14.27
N GLN A 343 23.94 -11.12 13.85
CA GLN A 343 23.75 -11.69 12.52
C GLN A 343 23.88 -10.65 11.38
N THR A 344 23.73 -9.36 11.66
CA THR A 344 23.88 -8.26 10.70
C THR A 344 25.31 -7.74 10.59
N ASP A 345 26.25 -8.25 11.41
CA ASP A 345 27.68 -7.91 11.35
C ASP A 345 28.26 -8.17 9.95
N ILE A 346 27.66 -9.09 9.18
CA ILE A 346 28.05 -9.34 7.80
C ILE A 346 27.97 -8.08 6.90
N PHE A 347 27.13 -7.11 7.24
CA PHE A 347 26.94 -5.86 6.48
C PHE A 347 27.83 -4.70 6.97
N GLU A 348 28.63 -4.90 8.02
CA GLU A 348 29.50 -3.84 8.52
C GLU A 348 30.46 -3.34 7.42
N ASN A 349 30.36 -2.07 7.05
CA ASN A 349 31.12 -1.43 5.96
C ASN A 349 31.00 -2.13 4.59
N ALA A 350 29.89 -2.83 4.35
CA ALA A 350 29.63 -3.50 3.08
C ALA A 350 29.17 -2.50 2.01
N VAL A 351 29.81 -2.59 0.83
CA VAL A 351 29.50 -1.78 -0.36
C VAL A 351 29.36 -2.69 -1.56
N TYR A 352 28.31 -2.47 -2.36
CA TYR A 352 28.00 -3.26 -3.54
C TYR A 352 28.35 -2.50 -4.81
N PHE A 353 29.23 -3.06 -5.64
CA PHE A 353 29.69 -2.46 -6.90
C PHE A 353 28.91 -3.03 -8.08
N ALA A 354 28.32 -2.15 -8.90
CA ALA A 354 27.62 -2.55 -10.11
C ALA A 354 28.64 -2.98 -11.20
N ASP A 355 28.28 -4.05 -11.90
CA ASP A 355 28.95 -4.55 -13.10
C ASP A 355 27.85 -4.88 -14.12
N GLY A 356 27.83 -4.14 -15.23
CA GLY A 356 26.92 -4.40 -16.34
C GLY A 356 27.33 -5.68 -17.04
N ILE A 357 26.40 -6.61 -17.23
CA ILE A 357 26.65 -7.87 -17.93
C ILE A 357 25.73 -7.96 -19.13
N SER A 358 26.28 -7.79 -20.34
CA SER A 358 25.56 -8.07 -21.58
C SER A 358 25.79 -9.52 -22.02
N SER A 359 24.76 -10.21 -22.52
CA SER A 359 24.85 -11.48 -23.26
C SER A 359 25.56 -12.66 -22.54
N ASN A 360 25.37 -12.81 -21.23
CA ASN A 360 26.00 -13.86 -20.42
C ASN A 360 25.00 -14.95 -19.99
N ALA A 361 25.37 -16.23 -20.15
CA ALA A 361 24.60 -17.37 -19.62
C ALA A 361 24.36 -17.31 -18.09
N LYS A 362 25.17 -16.53 -17.35
CA LYS A 362 24.96 -16.26 -15.91
C LYS A 362 23.75 -15.38 -15.62
N CYS A 363 23.30 -14.55 -16.58
CA CYS A 363 22.03 -13.84 -16.48
C CYS A 363 20.82 -14.77 -16.77
N SER A 364 21.07 -16.03 -17.16
CA SER A 364 20.07 -16.93 -17.77
C SER A 364 19.85 -18.24 -16.98
N GLN A 365 19.75 -18.18 -15.65
CA GLN A 365 19.30 -19.36 -14.87
C GLN A 365 17.77 -19.40 -14.79
N GLN A 366 17.13 -20.27 -15.56
CA GLN A 366 15.67 -20.40 -15.66
C GLN A 366 14.95 -20.37 -14.30
N ILE A 367 13.92 -19.53 -14.17
CA ILE A 367 12.99 -19.55 -13.02
C ILE A 367 12.34 -20.95 -12.96
N THR A 368 12.72 -21.75 -11.97
CA THR A 368 12.26 -23.14 -11.83
C THR A 368 10.98 -23.27 -11.03
N SER A 369 10.58 -22.22 -10.28
CA SER A 369 9.38 -22.23 -9.45
C SER A 369 8.89 -20.82 -9.10
N TYR A 370 7.59 -20.72 -8.84
CA TYR A 370 6.90 -19.50 -8.42
C TYR A 370 6.16 -19.75 -7.11
N ASP A 371 6.00 -18.70 -6.30
CA ASP A 371 5.14 -18.74 -5.13
C ASP A 371 3.64 -18.74 -5.52
N SER A 372 2.76 -18.82 -4.52
CA SER A 372 1.30 -18.80 -4.72
C SER A 372 0.76 -17.49 -5.32
N GLN A 373 1.59 -16.45 -5.41
CA GLN A 373 1.27 -15.16 -6.02
C GLN A 373 1.86 -15.03 -7.44
N GLY A 374 2.52 -16.07 -7.95
CA GLY A 374 3.18 -16.06 -9.25
C GLY A 374 4.51 -15.29 -9.26
N LYS A 375 5.12 -15.04 -8.09
CA LYS A 375 6.44 -14.40 -7.98
C LYS A 375 7.55 -15.46 -8.04
N PRO A 376 8.69 -15.22 -8.70
CA PRO A 376 9.80 -16.16 -8.73
C PRO A 376 10.26 -16.49 -7.30
N ILE A 377 10.43 -17.77 -6.96
CA ILE A 377 11.05 -18.14 -5.68
C ILE A 377 12.54 -17.76 -5.76
N TYR A 378 12.98 -16.89 -4.84
CA TYR A 378 14.32 -16.27 -4.84
C TYR A 378 15.45 -17.30 -5.01
N GLY A 379 16.42 -16.96 -5.86
CA GLY A 379 17.56 -17.82 -6.24
C GLY A 379 17.57 -18.26 -7.71
N ALA A 380 16.48 -18.01 -8.46
CA ALA A 380 16.42 -18.24 -9.90
C ALA A 380 16.20 -16.90 -10.65
N TYR A 381 17.07 -16.59 -11.60
CA TYR A 381 17.03 -15.34 -12.35
C TYR A 381 16.05 -15.45 -13.54
N ALA A 382 15.54 -14.35 -14.07
CA ALA A 382 14.77 -14.44 -15.31
C ALA A 382 15.65 -15.02 -16.43
N ASN A 383 15.07 -15.54 -17.51
CA ASN A 383 15.85 -15.81 -18.74
C ASN A 383 16.18 -14.46 -19.39
N SER A 384 17.11 -13.75 -18.77
CA SER A 384 17.52 -12.40 -19.11
C SER A 384 18.74 -12.48 -20.02
N THR A 385 18.75 -11.63 -21.04
CA THR A 385 19.91 -11.47 -21.93
C THR A 385 20.87 -10.39 -21.44
N SER A 386 20.44 -9.53 -20.49
CA SER A 386 21.21 -8.41 -19.96
C SER A 386 20.86 -8.14 -18.49
N CYS A 387 21.83 -8.22 -17.59
CA CYS A 387 21.63 -8.01 -16.16
C CYS A 387 22.71 -7.13 -15.53
N TRP A 388 22.38 -6.47 -14.43
CA TRP A 388 23.36 -5.83 -13.55
C TRP A 388 23.66 -6.75 -12.39
N LYS A 389 24.95 -7.02 -12.22
CA LYS A 389 25.49 -7.76 -11.09
C LYS A 389 26.04 -6.77 -10.09
N PHE A 390 25.70 -6.94 -8.82
CA PHE A 390 26.19 -6.12 -7.73
C PHE A 390 27.09 -6.99 -6.85
N ILE A 391 28.37 -6.64 -6.82
CA ILE A 391 29.43 -7.43 -6.19
C ILE A 391 29.74 -6.81 -4.81
N PRO A 392 29.56 -7.55 -3.70
CA PRO A 392 29.89 -7.05 -2.38
C PRO A 392 31.41 -6.90 -2.21
N LYS A 393 31.81 -5.81 -1.57
CA LYS A 393 33.15 -5.55 -1.05
C LYS A 393 33.05 -4.91 0.33
N ILE A 394 34.14 -4.98 1.08
CA ILE A 394 34.27 -4.36 2.40
C ILE A 394 35.23 -3.18 2.31
N CYS A 395 34.76 -2.01 2.72
CA CYS A 395 35.48 -0.76 2.56
C CYS A 395 35.87 -0.21 3.94
N THR A 396 37.17 -0.13 4.24
CA THR A 396 37.63 0.52 5.48
C THR A 396 37.48 2.05 5.45
N ASP A 397 37.26 2.60 4.25
CA ASP A 397 37.14 4.03 3.98
C ASP A 397 36.14 4.23 2.82
N LEU A 398 34.95 4.73 3.12
CA LEU A 398 33.89 4.97 2.12
C LEU A 398 34.17 6.18 1.22
N SER A 399 35.21 6.97 1.53
CA SER A 399 35.65 8.09 0.69
C SER A 399 36.71 7.71 -0.34
N ASP A 400 37.21 6.47 -0.28
CA ASP A 400 38.20 5.94 -1.21
C ASP A 400 37.83 4.49 -1.59
N LEU A 401 36.99 4.37 -2.61
CA LEU A 401 36.46 3.09 -3.07
C LEU A 401 37.54 2.15 -3.63
N SER A 402 38.73 2.66 -3.95
CA SER A 402 39.87 1.84 -4.39
C SER A 402 40.40 0.93 -3.27
N LYS A 403 40.16 1.30 -2.01
CA LYS A 403 40.55 0.52 -0.82
C LYS A 403 39.57 -0.62 -0.48
N CYS A 404 38.45 -0.73 -1.18
CA CYS A 404 37.47 -1.77 -0.95
C CYS A 404 37.98 -3.14 -1.39
N LYS A 405 37.88 -4.15 -0.52
CA LYS A 405 38.41 -5.50 -0.75
C LYS A 405 37.30 -6.55 -0.80
N ALA A 406 37.63 -7.71 -1.36
CA ALA A 406 36.72 -8.86 -1.30
C ALA A 406 36.35 -9.19 0.16
N PRO A 407 35.10 -9.57 0.45
CA PRO A 407 34.69 -9.96 1.79
C PRO A 407 35.48 -11.17 2.30
N SER A 408 35.68 -11.23 3.61
CA SER A 408 36.40 -12.33 4.28
C SER A 408 35.73 -12.69 5.61
N GLY A 409 36.11 -13.81 6.21
CA GLY A 409 35.47 -14.30 7.43
C GLY A 409 33.96 -14.52 7.24
N ASP A 410 33.14 -14.08 8.20
CA ASP A 410 31.68 -14.19 8.09
C ASP A 410 31.10 -13.33 6.96
N GLN A 411 31.77 -12.26 6.55
CA GLN A 411 31.33 -11.43 5.43
C GLN A 411 31.47 -12.13 4.07
N ALA A 412 32.25 -13.22 3.99
CA ALA A 412 32.31 -14.08 2.79
C ALA A 412 30.97 -14.76 2.47
N LYS A 413 29.98 -14.69 3.38
CA LYS A 413 28.60 -15.14 3.18
C LYS A 413 27.74 -14.14 2.40
N LEU A 414 28.21 -12.91 2.20
CA LEU A 414 27.54 -11.94 1.32
C LEU A 414 27.50 -12.51 -0.10
N GLN A 415 26.34 -12.42 -0.73
CA GLN A 415 26.12 -12.91 -2.08
C GLN A 415 26.11 -11.76 -3.07
N ASP A 416 26.45 -12.07 -4.31
CA ASP A 416 26.21 -11.18 -5.44
C ASP A 416 24.69 -10.95 -5.59
N GLU A 417 24.28 -9.70 -5.81
CA GLU A 417 22.89 -9.37 -6.13
C GLU A 417 22.72 -9.17 -7.63
N TYR A 418 21.56 -9.53 -8.18
CA TYR A 418 21.30 -9.36 -9.61
C TYR A 418 19.96 -8.69 -9.87
N ILE A 419 19.98 -7.80 -10.86
CA ILE A 419 18.81 -7.12 -11.41
C ILE A 419 18.78 -7.40 -12.92
N PRO A 420 17.77 -8.12 -13.44
CA PRO A 420 17.61 -8.35 -14.87
C PRO A 420 17.08 -7.08 -15.55
N MET A 421 18.01 -6.32 -16.16
CA MET A 421 17.74 -4.96 -16.61
C MET A 421 16.81 -4.91 -17.82
N ASP A 422 16.75 -5.97 -18.62
CA ASP A 422 15.80 -6.15 -19.73
C ASP A 422 14.33 -6.27 -19.28
N TYR A 423 14.09 -6.51 -17.98
CA TYR A 423 12.74 -6.51 -17.40
C TYR A 423 12.42 -5.24 -16.60
N VAL A 424 13.37 -4.32 -16.44
CA VAL A 424 13.16 -3.06 -15.74
C VAL A 424 12.39 -2.10 -16.66
N SER A 425 11.21 -1.70 -16.23
CA SER A 425 10.34 -0.72 -16.89
C SER A 425 10.56 0.69 -16.32
N SER A 426 9.96 1.71 -16.96
CA SER A 426 9.90 3.06 -16.38
C SER A 426 9.18 3.08 -15.04
N PHE A 427 8.15 2.25 -14.87
CA PHE A 427 7.42 2.16 -13.61
C PHE A 427 8.31 1.66 -12.47
N ASP A 428 9.21 0.72 -12.73
CA ASP A 428 10.12 0.21 -11.68
C ASP A 428 11.03 1.33 -11.15
N PHE A 429 11.49 2.24 -12.00
CA PHE A 429 12.28 3.39 -11.55
C PHE A 429 11.46 4.49 -10.89
N PHE A 430 10.29 4.84 -11.43
CA PHE A 430 9.48 5.96 -10.91
C PHE A 430 8.60 5.57 -9.71
N SER A 431 8.25 4.28 -9.61
CA SER A 431 7.37 3.70 -8.61
C SER A 431 7.83 2.28 -8.21
N PRO A 432 9.04 2.15 -7.67
CA PRO A 432 9.56 0.86 -7.21
C PRO A 432 8.62 0.21 -6.18
N GLY A 433 8.62 -1.12 -6.16
CA GLY A 433 7.68 -1.92 -5.33
C GLY A 433 7.15 -3.17 -6.01
N GLN A 434 7.56 -3.41 -7.25
CA GLN A 434 7.32 -4.66 -7.97
C GLN A 434 8.64 -5.22 -8.52
N TRP A 435 8.62 -6.48 -8.94
CA TRP A 435 9.78 -7.11 -9.53
C TRP A 435 10.19 -6.40 -10.85
N PRO A 436 11.49 -6.16 -11.11
CA PRO A 436 12.67 -6.71 -10.41
C PRO A 436 13.19 -5.89 -9.22
N PHE A 437 12.58 -4.75 -8.90
CA PHE A 437 12.89 -3.89 -7.74
C PHE A 437 12.03 -4.24 -6.50
N ASP A 438 11.46 -5.44 -6.44
CA ASP A 438 10.58 -5.83 -5.34
C ASP A 438 11.37 -5.94 -4.04
N ASN A 439 10.88 -5.21 -3.04
CA ASN A 439 11.43 -5.05 -1.70
C ASN A 439 10.75 -5.97 -0.66
N ASN A 440 9.91 -6.93 -1.07
CA ASN A 440 9.09 -7.78 -0.18
C ASN A 440 9.86 -8.56 0.91
N ASN A 441 11.19 -8.54 0.90
CA ASN A 441 12.04 -9.19 1.90
C ASN A 441 12.98 -8.25 2.69
N ILE A 442 12.90 -6.91 2.56
CA ILE A 442 13.74 -6.01 3.37
C ILE A 442 13.44 -6.17 4.88
N LEU A 443 12.25 -6.66 5.26
CA LEU A 443 11.87 -6.76 6.67
C LEU A 443 11.09 -8.04 7.01
N PRO A 444 11.74 -9.21 7.22
CA PRO A 444 11.28 -9.99 8.35
C PRO A 444 11.47 -9.07 9.58
N LYS A 445 10.42 -8.89 10.38
CA LYS A 445 10.42 -8.05 11.60
C LYS A 445 11.56 -8.38 12.58
N VAL A 446 12.32 -9.45 12.36
CA VAL A 446 13.60 -9.76 12.99
C VAL A 446 14.43 -10.57 11.97
N TYR A 447 15.64 -10.14 11.60
CA TYR A 447 16.63 -11.05 11.00
C TYR A 447 16.95 -12.09 12.07
N THR A 448 16.41 -13.30 12.02
CA THR A 448 16.61 -14.25 13.14
C THR A 448 17.93 -15.02 13.02
N THR A 449 18.47 -15.16 11.80
CA THR A 449 19.70 -15.88 11.48
C THR A 449 20.38 -15.31 10.24
N THR A 450 21.67 -15.61 10.03
CA THR A 450 22.40 -15.28 8.80
C THR A 450 21.77 -15.93 7.56
N ASP A 451 21.28 -17.17 7.67
CA ASP A 451 20.60 -17.87 6.57
C ASP A 451 19.31 -17.14 6.15
N THR A 452 18.58 -16.58 7.13
CA THR A 452 17.38 -15.77 6.84
C THR A 452 17.74 -14.47 6.13
N ILE A 453 18.89 -13.87 6.41
CA ILE A 453 19.38 -12.69 5.68
C ILE A 453 19.71 -13.07 4.23
N GLN A 454 20.42 -14.18 4.03
CA GLN A 454 20.79 -14.67 2.70
C GLN A 454 19.56 -14.96 1.84
N ASN A 455 18.52 -15.60 2.39
CA ASN A 455 17.30 -15.89 1.65
C ASN A 455 16.48 -14.64 1.31
N ASN A 456 16.65 -13.56 2.08
CA ASN A 456 15.84 -12.34 1.97
C ASN A 456 16.51 -11.22 1.17
N HIS A 457 17.81 -11.33 0.88
CA HIS A 457 18.54 -10.37 0.03
C HIS A 457 18.28 -8.87 0.39
N PRO A 458 18.36 -8.45 1.67
CA PRO A 458 17.99 -7.09 2.07
C PRO A 458 18.86 -5.99 1.42
N ALA A 459 20.09 -6.32 1.01
CA ALA A 459 20.97 -5.41 0.28
C ALA A 459 20.39 -5.02 -1.09
N LYS A 460 19.72 -5.95 -1.79
CA LYS A 460 19.07 -5.68 -3.07
C LYS A 460 18.04 -4.57 -2.96
N GLY A 461 17.31 -4.52 -1.85
CA GLY A 461 16.32 -3.49 -1.58
C GLY A 461 16.91 -2.08 -1.53
N LEU A 462 17.99 -1.90 -0.78
CA LEU A 462 18.71 -0.62 -0.69
C LEU A 462 19.35 -0.21 -2.01
N ILE A 463 19.85 -1.19 -2.78
CA ILE A 463 20.35 -0.95 -4.13
C ILE A 463 19.22 -0.46 -5.03
N ALA A 464 18.06 -1.11 -5.01
CA ALA A 464 16.90 -0.70 -5.80
C ALA A 464 16.39 0.70 -5.42
N GLU A 465 16.38 1.03 -4.13
CA GLU A 465 16.06 2.36 -3.62
C GLU A 465 16.99 3.44 -4.19
N GLY A 466 18.31 3.23 -4.05
CA GLY A 466 19.31 4.15 -4.58
C GLY A 466 19.27 4.28 -6.10
N LEU A 467 19.03 3.18 -6.81
CA LEU A 467 18.87 3.18 -8.28
C LEU A 467 17.66 4.00 -8.73
N SER A 468 16.51 3.79 -8.08
CA SER A 468 15.30 4.56 -8.37
C SER A 468 15.50 6.06 -8.12
N ALA A 469 16.17 6.43 -7.02
CA ALA A 469 16.49 7.83 -6.72
C ALA A 469 17.44 8.45 -7.76
N LEU A 470 18.58 7.81 -8.04
CA LEU A 470 19.56 8.29 -9.03
C LEU A 470 18.93 8.41 -10.43
N PHE A 471 18.15 7.42 -10.85
CA PHE A 471 17.47 7.44 -12.13
C PHE A 471 16.43 8.56 -12.21
N SER A 472 15.51 8.62 -11.23
CA SER A 472 14.41 9.58 -11.23
C SER A 472 14.91 11.03 -11.22
N ALA A 473 16.07 11.25 -10.59
CA ALA A 473 16.75 12.54 -10.49
C ALA A 473 17.69 12.88 -11.65
N GLY A 474 17.83 12.01 -12.66
CA GLY A 474 18.70 12.25 -13.82
C GLY A 474 20.20 12.16 -13.54
N LEU A 475 20.58 11.41 -12.50
CA LEU A 475 21.98 11.19 -12.12
C LEU A 475 22.60 9.94 -12.76
N LEU A 476 21.80 9.14 -13.47
CA LEU A 476 22.27 8.03 -14.31
C LEU A 476 22.31 8.46 -15.80
N PRO A 477 23.31 8.00 -16.58
CA PRO A 477 24.57 7.40 -16.12
C PRO A 477 25.37 8.38 -15.23
N VAL A 478 26.14 7.85 -14.30
CA VAL A 478 26.99 8.68 -13.46
C VAL A 478 28.16 9.17 -14.31
N SER A 479 28.30 10.49 -14.43
CA SER A 479 29.33 11.12 -15.26
C SER A 479 30.13 12.19 -14.53
N ASN A 480 29.72 12.45 -13.28
CA ASN A 480 30.39 13.34 -12.36
C ASN A 480 31.35 12.48 -11.53
N SER A 481 32.65 12.76 -11.64
CA SER A 481 33.69 11.99 -10.93
C SER A 481 33.45 11.91 -9.42
N LYS A 482 32.86 12.94 -8.82
CA LYS A 482 32.52 12.90 -7.38
C LYS A 482 31.53 11.79 -7.04
N ILE A 483 30.62 11.46 -7.96
CA ILE A 483 29.61 10.41 -7.76
C ILE A 483 30.24 9.04 -8.00
N GLU A 484 31.10 8.89 -9.02
CA GLU A 484 31.85 7.65 -9.27
C GLU A 484 32.72 7.26 -8.07
N ASP A 485 33.29 8.26 -7.38
CA ASP A 485 34.13 8.09 -6.18
C ASP A 485 33.33 7.94 -4.87
N THR A 486 31.99 7.96 -4.92
CA THR A 486 31.13 7.94 -3.72
C THR A 486 30.35 6.63 -3.61
N ALA A 487 30.45 5.95 -2.46
CA ALA A 487 29.49 4.90 -2.13
C ALA A 487 28.12 5.53 -1.83
N ILE A 488 27.12 5.23 -2.66
CA ILE A 488 25.79 5.84 -2.62
C ILE A 488 25.02 5.29 -1.42
N SER A 489 24.64 6.23 -0.53
CA SER A 489 23.66 6.07 0.54
C SER A 489 22.81 7.33 0.58
N LYS A 490 21.70 7.29 1.33
CA LYS A 490 20.89 8.49 1.60
C LYS A 490 21.76 9.65 2.11
N SER A 491 22.71 9.39 3.01
CA SER A 491 23.57 10.45 3.54
C SER A 491 24.55 11.01 2.51
N SER A 492 25.21 10.15 1.72
CA SER A 492 26.23 10.60 0.77
C SER A 492 25.60 11.30 -0.43
N LEU A 493 24.44 10.83 -0.89
CA LEU A 493 23.70 11.43 -1.98
C LEU A 493 23.13 12.81 -1.58
N ASN A 494 22.52 12.93 -0.39
CA ASN A 494 22.09 14.21 0.16
C ASN A 494 23.25 15.22 0.24
N LYS A 495 24.41 14.78 0.71
CA LYS A 495 25.60 15.64 0.77
C LYS A 495 26.02 16.11 -0.62
N LEU A 496 26.08 15.20 -1.59
CA LEU A 496 26.45 15.50 -2.96
C LEU A 496 25.49 16.52 -3.60
N VAL A 497 24.18 16.33 -3.45
CA VAL A 497 23.17 17.25 -4.00
C VAL A 497 23.32 18.65 -3.38
N ASN A 498 23.49 18.73 -2.06
CA ASN A 498 23.70 20.00 -1.36
C ASN A 498 25.01 20.70 -1.78
N ASP A 499 26.08 19.93 -1.97
CA ASP A 499 27.38 20.45 -2.40
C ASP A 499 27.37 20.91 -3.88
N ASN A 500 26.41 20.46 -4.69
CA ASN A 500 26.34 20.75 -6.13
C ASN A 500 24.90 21.13 -6.55
N LYS A 501 24.51 22.38 -6.30
CA LYS A 501 23.14 22.92 -6.45
C LYS A 501 22.46 22.78 -7.83
N ASP A 502 23.14 22.26 -8.85
CA ASP A 502 22.64 22.18 -10.22
C ASP A 502 22.89 20.81 -10.89
N ILE A 503 23.04 19.73 -10.12
CA ILE A 503 23.29 18.38 -10.69
C ILE A 503 22.01 17.60 -11.00
N LEU A 504 20.89 17.97 -10.39
CA LEU A 504 19.63 17.24 -10.52
C LEU A 504 18.89 17.61 -11.80
N TYR A 505 18.21 16.61 -12.37
CA TYR A 505 17.29 16.74 -13.50
C TYR A 505 17.92 17.37 -14.75
N LYS A 506 19.19 17.05 -14.99
CA LYS A 506 19.93 17.50 -16.17
C LYS A 506 19.99 16.42 -17.24
N ASN A 507 19.95 16.88 -18.47
CA ASN A 507 20.31 16.09 -19.62
C ASN A 507 21.78 15.68 -19.48
N ASN A 508 22.05 14.39 -19.36
CA ASN A 508 23.37 13.89 -18.97
C ASN A 508 23.89 12.85 -19.97
N SER A 509 24.68 13.28 -20.94
CA SER A 509 25.22 12.39 -21.97
C SER A 509 26.46 11.60 -21.54
N ALA A 510 26.66 11.35 -20.24
CA ALA A 510 27.92 10.84 -19.71
C ALA A 510 29.17 11.55 -20.25
N ASN A 511 29.25 12.89 -20.13
CA ASN A 511 30.33 13.68 -20.74
C ASN A 511 30.50 13.47 -22.27
N GLY A 512 29.42 13.09 -22.97
CA GLY A 512 29.42 12.82 -24.40
C GLY A 512 29.70 11.36 -24.77
N GLN A 513 29.81 10.46 -23.79
CA GLN A 513 29.98 9.03 -24.02
C GLN A 513 28.66 8.28 -24.29
N LEU A 514 27.52 8.85 -23.91
CA LEU A 514 26.23 8.43 -24.45
C LEU A 514 25.83 9.36 -25.59
N GLU A 515 25.42 8.77 -26.72
CA GLU A 515 24.88 9.52 -27.86
C GLU A 515 23.58 10.26 -27.48
N ASP A 516 22.83 9.73 -26.51
CA ASP A 516 21.60 10.32 -26.01
C ASP A 516 21.86 11.36 -24.91
N LYS A 517 21.19 12.51 -25.01
CA LYS A 517 21.23 13.59 -24.03
C LYS A 517 19.98 13.62 -23.14
N GLY A 518 18.93 12.89 -23.49
CA GLY A 518 17.70 12.78 -22.71
C GLY A 518 16.66 13.82 -23.09
N PRO A 519 15.58 13.94 -22.32
CA PRO A 519 15.42 13.37 -20.98
C PRO A 519 14.99 11.89 -20.98
N TRP A 520 15.49 11.12 -20.00
CA TRP A 520 15.02 9.77 -19.62
C TRP A 520 14.54 9.69 -18.16
N PHE A 521 14.83 10.72 -17.36
CA PHE A 521 14.48 10.83 -15.96
C PHE A 521 13.09 11.46 -15.76
N SER A 522 12.62 11.53 -14.50
CA SER A 522 11.28 12.00 -14.16
C SER A 522 11.09 13.49 -14.50
N GLN A 523 10.45 13.80 -15.64
CA GLN A 523 10.11 15.19 -15.96
C GLN A 523 9.07 15.74 -15.00
N TYR A 524 8.17 14.88 -14.49
CA TYR A 524 7.24 15.24 -13.43
C TYR A 524 7.97 15.82 -12.21
N SER A 525 8.95 15.07 -11.66
CA SER A 525 9.70 15.49 -10.49
C SER A 525 10.51 16.75 -10.76
N LYS A 526 11.19 16.83 -11.91
CA LYS A 526 11.90 18.05 -12.35
C LYS A 526 11.00 19.26 -12.33
N VAL A 527 9.82 19.15 -12.95
CA VAL A 527 8.87 20.26 -13.08
C VAL A 527 8.39 20.69 -11.70
N ILE A 528 7.89 19.76 -10.88
CA ILE A 528 7.35 20.09 -9.56
C ILE A 528 8.41 20.72 -8.64
N HIS A 529 9.62 20.14 -8.56
CA HIS A 529 10.70 20.68 -7.74
C HIS A 529 11.29 22.00 -8.26
N SER A 530 11.07 22.33 -9.54
CA SER A 530 11.58 23.57 -10.15
C SER A 530 10.63 24.76 -10.09
N ILE A 531 9.36 24.54 -9.71
CA ILE A 531 8.39 25.62 -9.48
C ILE A 531 8.99 26.60 -8.47
N CYS A 532 8.93 27.90 -8.79
CA CYS A 532 9.59 28.91 -8.00
C CYS A 532 8.61 30.02 -7.59
N TYR A 533 8.60 30.31 -6.29
CA TYR A 533 7.82 31.37 -5.68
C TYR A 533 8.75 32.45 -5.10
N ASP A 534 8.51 33.71 -5.47
CA ASP A 534 9.14 34.88 -4.87
C ASP A 534 8.34 35.28 -3.64
N SER A 535 8.85 34.89 -2.46
CA SER A 535 8.21 35.18 -1.18
C SER A 535 8.09 36.68 -0.84
N ALA A 536 8.89 37.55 -1.47
CA ALA A 536 8.80 38.99 -1.26
C ALA A 536 7.75 39.64 -2.17
N ALA A 537 7.76 39.27 -3.46
CA ALA A 537 6.78 39.77 -4.44
C ALA A 537 5.41 39.09 -4.32
N LYS A 538 5.34 37.94 -3.64
CA LYS A 538 4.17 37.06 -3.54
C LYS A 538 3.66 36.61 -4.90
N SER A 539 4.58 36.22 -5.77
CA SER A 539 4.30 35.79 -7.14
C SER A 539 5.31 34.75 -7.62
N SER A 540 5.10 34.21 -8.81
CA SER A 540 6.07 33.39 -9.52
C SER A 540 7.44 34.09 -9.67
N CYS A 541 8.54 33.34 -9.55
CA CYS A 541 9.88 33.91 -9.67
C CYS A 541 10.18 34.45 -11.08
N THR A 542 11.01 35.50 -11.14
CA THR A 542 11.58 36.03 -12.37
C THR A 542 13.10 35.85 -12.38
N THR A 543 13.74 36.24 -13.48
CA THR A 543 15.21 36.30 -13.56
C THR A 543 15.83 37.30 -12.57
N SER A 544 15.06 38.29 -12.10
CA SER A 544 15.50 39.28 -11.11
C SER A 544 15.18 38.91 -9.66
N THR A 545 14.45 37.81 -9.41
CA THR A 545 14.15 37.36 -8.05
C THR A 545 15.44 37.04 -7.29
N ALA A 546 15.63 37.68 -6.14
CA ALA A 546 16.77 37.46 -5.27
C ALA A 546 16.77 36.03 -4.71
N ALA A 547 17.95 35.40 -4.61
CA ALA A 547 18.09 34.01 -4.15
C ALA A 547 17.46 33.76 -2.77
N ALA A 548 17.53 34.73 -1.85
CA ALA A 548 16.93 34.63 -0.51
C ALA A 548 15.39 34.58 -0.51
N ASN A 549 14.77 35.09 -1.57
CA ASN A 549 13.31 35.15 -1.70
C ASN A 549 12.74 33.96 -2.46
N LYS A 550 13.57 33.22 -3.20
CA LYS A 550 13.15 32.02 -3.95
C LYS A 550 12.76 30.92 -2.98
N LYS A 551 11.54 30.42 -3.14
CA LYS A 551 11.00 29.25 -2.46
C LYS A 551 10.63 28.22 -3.51
N TYR A 552 10.95 26.97 -3.22
CA TYR A 552 10.68 25.82 -4.07
C TYR A 552 9.84 24.81 -3.27
N PRO A 553 9.01 24.00 -3.94
CA PRO A 553 8.36 22.88 -3.27
C PRO A 553 9.38 21.94 -2.62
N ILE A 554 9.04 21.44 -1.43
CA ILE A 554 9.76 20.35 -0.75
C ILE A 554 8.71 19.28 -0.47
N VAL A 555 8.49 18.41 -1.43
CA VAL A 555 7.37 17.47 -1.49
C VAL A 555 7.83 16.17 -2.15
N TYR A 556 7.36 15.03 -1.66
CA TYR A 556 7.62 13.74 -2.29
C TYR A 556 7.04 13.70 -3.72
N THR A 557 7.87 13.62 -4.77
CA THR A 557 7.37 13.48 -6.16
C THR A 557 7.54 12.06 -6.73
N PHE A 558 8.28 11.19 -6.04
CA PHE A 558 8.44 9.76 -6.31
C PHE A 558 8.80 9.02 -5.01
N ALA A 559 8.72 7.69 -4.99
CA ALA A 559 8.74 6.90 -3.73
C ALA A 559 10.01 7.07 -2.86
N PHE A 560 11.17 7.35 -3.46
CA PHE A 560 12.46 7.47 -2.76
C PHE A 560 13.10 8.86 -2.89
N ASP A 561 12.28 9.90 -2.99
CA ASP A 561 12.74 11.29 -3.03
C ASP A 561 13.49 11.72 -1.75
N ASP A 562 13.31 10.97 -0.67
CA ASP A 562 13.99 11.16 0.60
C ASP A 562 15.47 10.75 0.56
N PHE A 563 15.89 9.95 -0.43
CA PHE A 563 17.31 9.75 -0.73
C PHE A 563 18.02 11.02 -1.19
N LEU A 564 17.25 12.02 -1.63
CA LEU A 564 17.70 13.36 -2.04
C LEU A 564 17.34 14.44 -1.02
N ALA A 565 16.64 14.07 0.07
CA ALA A 565 16.08 14.98 1.07
C ALA A 565 15.16 16.07 0.47
N GLN A 566 14.45 15.75 -0.62
CA GLN A 566 13.48 16.64 -1.25
C GLN A 566 12.03 16.30 -0.86
N ASP A 567 11.85 15.25 -0.06
CA ASP A 567 10.57 14.64 0.29
C ASP A 567 9.68 15.49 1.22
N GLY A 568 10.29 16.34 2.05
CA GLY A 568 9.54 17.24 2.92
C GLY A 568 9.00 16.59 4.21
N THR A 569 9.53 15.44 4.63
CA THR A 569 9.14 14.83 5.91
C THR A 569 9.51 15.73 7.09
N LEU A 570 8.49 16.12 7.86
CA LEU A 570 8.62 16.83 9.11
C LEU A 570 8.54 15.86 10.29
N THR A 571 9.22 16.19 11.39
CA THR A 571 9.12 15.42 12.64
C THR A 571 8.80 16.31 13.84
N SER A 572 7.93 15.82 14.73
CA SER A 572 7.57 16.52 15.96
C SER A 572 7.34 15.55 17.11
N LYS A 573 7.64 16.01 18.32
CA LYS A 573 7.28 15.34 19.60
C LYS A 573 6.47 16.28 20.52
N THR A 574 6.15 17.48 20.04
CA THR A 574 5.56 18.56 20.83
C THR A 574 4.05 18.48 20.80
N LEU A 575 3.42 18.47 21.97
CA LEU A 575 1.95 18.49 22.12
C LEU A 575 1.41 19.87 22.54
N THR A 576 2.30 20.83 22.81
CA THR A 576 1.92 22.19 23.21
C THR A 576 1.19 22.89 22.08
N SER A 577 -0.04 23.33 22.34
CA SER A 577 -0.84 24.10 21.38
C SER A 577 -0.07 25.35 20.92
N GLY A 578 -0.08 25.63 19.62
CA GLY A 578 0.72 26.71 19.01
C GLY A 578 2.16 26.33 18.69
N SER A 579 2.63 25.16 19.17
CA SER A 579 3.94 24.58 18.84
C SER A 579 3.81 23.23 18.12
N THR A 580 2.60 22.86 17.70
CA THR A 580 2.35 21.67 16.89
C THR A 580 2.38 22.00 15.40
N ILE A 581 2.57 20.96 14.60
CA ILE A 581 2.56 21.07 13.14
C ILE A 581 1.17 21.55 12.67
N SER A 582 1.17 22.46 11.70
CA SER A 582 -0.02 22.85 10.96
C SER A 582 0.10 22.52 9.48
N VAL A 583 -1.01 22.11 8.87
CA VAL A 583 -1.15 21.93 7.42
C VAL A 583 -2.07 23.02 6.88
N THR A 584 -1.58 23.84 5.97
CA THR A 584 -2.34 24.89 5.30
C THR A 584 -2.72 24.42 3.90
N ILE A 585 -4.01 24.51 3.60
CA ILE A 585 -4.54 24.43 2.24
C ILE A 585 -4.34 25.81 1.64
N ASN A 586 -3.42 25.94 0.68
CA ASN A 586 -3.08 27.23 0.07
C ASN A 586 -4.20 27.72 -0.85
N ASP A 587 -4.00 28.92 -1.40
CA ASP A 587 -4.93 29.58 -2.31
C ASP A 587 -5.26 28.68 -3.51
N MET A 588 -6.54 28.41 -3.68
CA MET A 588 -7.10 27.59 -4.75
C MET A 588 -7.57 28.42 -5.94
N GLN A 589 -7.03 29.62 -6.15
CA GLN A 589 -7.19 30.35 -7.41
C GLN A 589 -6.94 29.40 -8.59
N GLY A 590 -7.84 29.42 -9.59
CA GLY A 590 -7.82 28.47 -10.70
C GLY A 590 -8.40 27.09 -10.35
N TYR A 591 -9.14 26.96 -9.24
CA TYR A 591 -9.94 25.78 -8.91
C TYR A 591 -10.87 25.42 -10.08
N PRO A 592 -10.81 24.18 -10.60
CA PRO A 592 -11.72 23.72 -11.62
C PRO A 592 -13.06 23.43 -10.96
N LYS A 593 -14.11 24.16 -11.32
CA LYS A 593 -15.46 23.86 -10.86
C LYS A 593 -15.94 22.57 -11.51
N THR A 594 -15.77 21.45 -10.82
CA THR A 594 -16.16 20.13 -11.32
C THR A 594 -17.57 19.75 -10.88
N ASN A 595 -18.23 18.94 -11.70
CA ASN A 595 -19.48 18.28 -11.36
C ASN A 595 -19.29 16.76 -11.50
N PRO A 596 -18.79 16.09 -10.44
CA PRO A 596 -18.47 14.66 -10.49
C PRO A 596 -19.72 13.76 -10.59
N GLY A 597 -20.92 14.34 -10.48
CA GLY A 597 -22.18 13.60 -10.44
C GLY A 597 -22.40 12.90 -9.10
N LYS A 598 -23.17 11.82 -9.10
CA LYS A 598 -23.44 11.02 -7.91
C LYS A 598 -22.27 10.09 -7.65
N ALA A 599 -21.75 10.07 -6.42
CA ALA A 599 -20.71 9.11 -6.10
C ALA A 599 -21.22 7.68 -6.22
N PRO A 600 -20.37 6.78 -6.73
CA PRO A 600 -20.64 5.36 -6.63
C PRO A 600 -20.71 5.00 -5.15
N LYS A 601 -21.76 4.28 -4.78
CA LYS A 601 -21.74 3.38 -3.63
C LYS A 601 -21.64 1.97 -4.19
N PRO A 602 -20.42 1.46 -4.47
CA PRO A 602 -20.24 0.07 -4.88
C PRO A 602 -20.91 -0.84 -3.85
N ASN A 603 -21.32 -2.07 -4.19
CA ASN A 603 -21.79 -2.94 -3.12
C ASN A 603 -20.57 -3.40 -2.30
N ILE A 604 -20.43 -2.99 -1.03
CA ILE A 604 -19.47 -3.60 -0.11
C ILE A 604 -19.98 -5.02 0.13
N SER A 605 -19.48 -5.94 -0.68
CA SER A 605 -19.90 -7.33 -0.68
C SER A 605 -19.76 -7.94 0.70
N VAL A 606 -20.71 -8.80 1.04
CA VAL A 606 -20.49 -9.88 1.99
C VAL A 606 -19.22 -10.63 1.54
N ASP A 607 -18.28 -10.91 2.44
CA ASP A 607 -17.08 -11.68 2.11
C ASP A 607 -17.41 -13.16 1.90
N THR A 608 -16.92 -13.74 0.79
CA THR A 608 -17.11 -15.16 0.45
C THR A 608 -16.66 -16.05 1.61
N PRO A 609 -17.57 -16.87 2.19
CA PRO A 609 -17.16 -17.81 3.22
C PRO A 609 -16.23 -18.88 2.60
N THR A 610 -15.32 -19.41 3.39
CA THR A 610 -14.57 -20.63 3.05
C THR A 610 -14.98 -21.69 4.05
N VAL A 611 -15.70 -22.72 3.59
CA VAL A 611 -16.18 -23.78 4.48
C VAL A 611 -15.01 -24.70 4.83
N ILE A 612 -14.76 -24.89 6.13
CA ILE A 612 -13.71 -25.75 6.65
C ILE A 612 -14.22 -27.19 6.75
N SER A 613 -15.43 -27.37 7.26
CA SER A 613 -16.03 -28.68 7.53
C SER A 613 -17.54 -28.56 7.72
N GLY A 614 -18.26 -29.67 7.58
CA GLY A 614 -19.66 -29.75 7.98
C GLY A 614 -20.02 -31.11 8.56
N SER A 615 -21.12 -31.15 9.30
CA SER A 615 -21.70 -32.34 9.91
C SER A 615 -23.22 -32.33 9.77
N LEU A 616 -23.78 -33.52 9.53
CA LEU A 616 -25.21 -33.77 9.63
C LEU A 616 -25.47 -34.23 11.07
N ASP A 617 -26.09 -33.41 11.91
CA ASP A 617 -26.22 -33.69 13.35
C ASP A 617 -27.42 -34.61 13.66
N THR A 618 -28.55 -34.39 12.98
CA THR A 618 -29.74 -35.27 13.00
C THR A 618 -29.98 -35.86 11.61
N CYS A 619 -30.76 -36.94 11.50
CA CYS A 619 -30.94 -37.73 10.27
C CYS A 619 -29.71 -38.58 9.85
N LYS A 620 -28.69 -38.76 10.71
CA LYS A 620 -27.54 -39.65 10.39
C LYS A 620 -27.96 -41.09 10.07
N THR A 621 -29.00 -41.56 10.76
CA THR A 621 -29.55 -42.92 10.63
C THR A 621 -31.05 -42.83 10.39
N ILE A 622 -31.63 -43.88 9.82
CA ILE A 622 -33.07 -44.02 9.64
C ILE A 622 -33.74 -43.92 11.02
N PRO A 623 -34.62 -42.93 11.27
CA PRO A 623 -35.33 -42.85 12.54
C PRO A 623 -36.24 -44.05 12.70
N THR A 624 -36.27 -44.64 13.91
CA THR A 624 -37.21 -45.73 14.25
C THR A 624 -38.68 -45.29 14.16
N ASP A 625 -38.93 -43.99 14.27
CA ASP A 625 -40.24 -43.35 14.06
C ASP A 625 -40.08 -42.12 13.17
N PRO A 626 -40.25 -42.27 11.84
CA PRO A 626 -40.07 -41.18 10.88
C PRO A 626 -40.92 -39.95 11.16
N ALA A 627 -42.10 -40.12 11.76
CA ALA A 627 -43.02 -39.03 12.10
C ALA A 627 -42.51 -38.11 13.22
N LYS A 628 -41.50 -38.55 13.99
CA LYS A 628 -40.88 -37.78 15.08
C LYS A 628 -39.67 -36.94 14.64
N VAL A 629 -39.14 -37.15 13.43
CA VAL A 629 -38.00 -36.39 12.90
C VAL A 629 -38.46 -35.63 11.66
N THR A 630 -38.94 -34.41 11.87
CA THR A 630 -39.48 -33.55 10.81
C THR A 630 -38.42 -32.63 10.19
N THR A 631 -37.26 -32.45 10.84
CA THR A 631 -36.14 -31.65 10.34
C THR A 631 -34.79 -32.37 10.50
N CYS A 632 -33.90 -32.11 9.55
CA CYS A 632 -32.49 -32.48 9.61
C CYS A 632 -31.66 -31.25 9.98
N LYS A 633 -30.82 -31.40 11.00
CA LYS A 633 -29.95 -30.37 11.54
C LYS A 633 -28.58 -30.52 10.94
N LEU A 634 -28.08 -29.46 10.31
CA LEU A 634 -26.75 -29.39 9.72
C LEU A 634 -25.92 -28.37 10.50
N THR A 635 -24.64 -28.65 10.66
CA THR A 635 -23.67 -27.71 11.22
C THR A 635 -22.49 -27.58 10.26
N ALA A 636 -21.98 -26.38 10.07
CA ALA A 636 -20.77 -26.13 9.29
C ALA A 636 -19.86 -25.11 9.96
N LYS A 637 -18.56 -25.37 9.91
CA LYS A 637 -17.53 -24.40 10.29
C LYS A 637 -17.00 -23.75 9.03
N PHE A 638 -16.88 -22.42 9.05
CA PHE A 638 -16.37 -21.66 7.92
C PHE A 638 -15.56 -20.47 8.39
N THR A 639 -14.68 -19.99 7.53
CA THR A 639 -13.98 -18.73 7.72
C THR A 639 -14.51 -17.65 6.79
N THR A 640 -14.42 -16.40 7.22
CA THR A 640 -14.74 -15.24 6.38
C THR A 640 -14.06 -13.99 6.96
N LYS A 641 -13.89 -12.97 6.13
CA LYS A 641 -13.45 -11.64 6.59
C LYS A 641 -14.61 -10.80 7.16
N ASN A 642 -15.85 -11.30 7.13
CA ASN A 642 -16.98 -10.70 7.86
C ASN A 642 -16.73 -10.74 9.37
N THR A 643 -16.90 -9.61 10.04
CA THR A 643 -16.68 -9.42 11.48
C THR A 643 -17.88 -9.92 12.30
N PRO A 644 -17.71 -10.21 13.61
CA PRO A 644 -18.82 -10.69 14.45
C PRO A 644 -19.99 -9.70 14.54
N THR A 645 -19.71 -8.40 14.40
CA THR A 645 -20.75 -7.35 14.38
C THR A 645 -21.55 -7.39 13.08
N GLU A 646 -20.89 -7.58 11.93
CA GLU A 646 -21.54 -7.70 10.62
C GLU A 646 -22.42 -8.96 10.56
N MET A 647 -21.91 -10.08 11.06
CA MET A 647 -22.61 -11.37 11.06
C MET A 647 -23.93 -11.35 11.85
N LYS A 648 -24.11 -10.42 12.80
CA LYS A 648 -25.40 -10.23 13.50
C LYS A 648 -26.48 -9.65 12.60
N GLY A 649 -26.10 -8.89 11.58
CA GLY A 649 -27.00 -8.30 10.59
C GLY A 649 -27.18 -9.17 9.34
N TYR A 650 -26.48 -10.30 9.24
CA TYR A 650 -26.52 -11.18 8.09
C TYR A 650 -27.38 -12.41 8.34
N THR A 651 -28.06 -12.86 7.31
CA THR A 651 -28.68 -14.19 7.26
C THR A 651 -27.61 -15.17 6.82
N VAL A 652 -27.32 -16.14 7.68
CA VAL A 652 -26.30 -17.16 7.41
C VAL A 652 -26.95 -18.52 7.56
N THR A 653 -26.75 -19.38 6.58
CA THR A 653 -27.35 -20.71 6.57
C THR A 653 -26.36 -21.76 6.12
N VAL A 654 -26.56 -23.00 6.58
CA VAL A 654 -25.96 -24.19 5.99
C VAL A 654 -27.05 -25.07 5.40
N SER A 655 -26.84 -25.54 4.18
CA SER A 655 -27.76 -26.42 3.45
C SER A 655 -27.01 -27.57 2.78
N PRO A 656 -27.66 -28.72 2.54
CA PRO A 656 -27.08 -29.74 1.68
C PRO A 656 -27.08 -29.25 0.23
N ILE A 657 -26.09 -29.70 -0.53
CA ILE A 657 -26.10 -29.69 -2.00
C ILE A 657 -25.60 -31.05 -2.49
N SER A 658 -26.14 -31.57 -3.59
CA SER A 658 -25.65 -32.85 -4.14
C SER A 658 -24.15 -32.77 -4.49
N ALA A 659 -23.39 -33.83 -4.18
CA ALA A 659 -21.95 -33.91 -4.41
C ALA A 659 -21.58 -34.46 -5.81
N THR A 660 -22.55 -34.79 -6.65
CA THR A 660 -22.29 -35.30 -8.00
C THR A 660 -22.10 -34.16 -8.99
N ASP A 661 -20.95 -34.11 -9.68
CA ASP A 661 -20.58 -33.09 -10.68
C ASP A 661 -21.49 -33.02 -11.92
N ASN A 662 -22.50 -33.90 -12.04
CA ASN A 662 -23.50 -33.89 -13.08
C ASN A 662 -24.84 -33.42 -12.52
N GLY A 663 -25.09 -32.11 -12.49
CA GLY A 663 -26.38 -31.51 -12.15
C GLY A 663 -27.51 -31.83 -13.14
N SER A 664 -27.69 -33.09 -13.54
CA SER A 664 -28.60 -33.53 -14.61
C SER A 664 -29.76 -34.42 -14.17
N HIS A 665 -29.96 -34.75 -12.88
CA HIS A 665 -31.13 -35.52 -12.44
C HIS A 665 -31.86 -34.84 -11.27
N CYS A 666 -33.16 -34.63 -11.47
CA CYS A 666 -33.81 -33.32 -11.35
C CYS A 666 -35.17 -33.43 -10.60
N GLN A 667 -35.73 -32.31 -10.13
CA GLN A 667 -37.16 -32.25 -9.80
C GLN A 667 -38.00 -32.40 -11.09
N TYR A 668 -38.87 -33.41 -11.14
CA TYR A 668 -39.88 -33.57 -12.18
C TYR A 668 -41.10 -32.68 -11.86
N LEU A 669 -41.25 -31.56 -12.56
CA LEU A 669 -42.44 -30.72 -12.44
C LEU A 669 -43.48 -31.18 -13.45
N LYS A 670 -44.54 -31.87 -12.98
CA LYS A 670 -45.64 -32.33 -13.83
C LYS A 670 -46.59 -31.16 -14.15
N GLY A 671 -46.34 -30.45 -15.26
CA GLY A 671 -47.27 -29.47 -15.83
C GLY A 671 -48.29 -30.15 -16.77
N LYS A 672 -49.48 -29.55 -16.94
CA LYS A 672 -50.53 -30.10 -17.84
C LYS A 672 -50.08 -30.27 -19.30
N ASN A 673 -49.04 -29.56 -19.77
CA ASN A 673 -48.61 -29.55 -21.18
C ASN A 673 -47.08 -29.55 -21.42
N SER A 674 -46.22 -29.75 -20.42
CA SER A 674 -44.77 -29.96 -20.66
C SER A 674 -44.07 -30.63 -19.48
N ASN A 675 -43.15 -31.55 -19.81
CA ASN A 675 -42.19 -32.13 -18.88
C ASN A 675 -40.99 -31.18 -18.80
N ILE A 676 -40.82 -30.45 -17.70
CA ILE A 676 -39.67 -29.55 -17.52
C ILE A 676 -38.89 -30.00 -16.28
N TRP A 677 -37.57 -30.13 -16.43
CA TRP A 677 -36.63 -30.42 -15.36
C TRP A 677 -35.99 -29.11 -14.87
N ALA A 678 -36.05 -28.82 -13.56
CA ALA A 678 -35.41 -27.65 -12.95
C ALA A 678 -34.04 -28.02 -12.34
N GLY A 679 -33.05 -27.11 -12.44
CA GLY A 679 -31.67 -27.34 -12.00
C GLY A 679 -31.49 -27.51 -10.48
N CYS A 680 -30.58 -28.40 -10.08
CA CYS A 680 -30.31 -28.75 -8.69
C CYS A 680 -29.50 -27.67 -7.96
N GLY A 681 -30.20 -26.70 -7.36
CA GLY A 681 -29.60 -25.77 -6.41
C GLY A 681 -29.57 -26.32 -4.98
N ALA A 682 -28.74 -25.72 -4.12
CA ALA A 682 -28.86 -25.87 -2.68
C ALA A 682 -30.30 -25.60 -2.21
N VAL A 683 -30.70 -26.18 -1.06
CA VAL A 683 -32.02 -25.90 -0.47
C VAL A 683 -32.25 -24.39 -0.38
N ALA A 684 -33.37 -23.91 -0.94
CA ALA A 684 -33.69 -22.50 -0.93
C ALA A 684 -33.65 -21.96 0.52
N PRO A 685 -32.97 -20.83 0.79
CA PRO A 685 -32.83 -20.30 2.14
C PRO A 685 -34.17 -20.09 2.87
N THR A 686 -35.25 -19.85 2.14
CA THR A 686 -36.62 -19.72 2.66
C THR A 686 -37.17 -20.99 3.29
N SER A 687 -36.60 -22.15 2.98
CA SER A 687 -36.97 -23.44 3.57
C SER A 687 -36.09 -23.82 4.76
N ILE A 688 -35.09 -22.98 5.10
CA ILE A 688 -34.16 -23.22 6.20
C ILE A 688 -34.64 -22.44 7.43
N THR A 689 -34.69 -23.11 8.57
CA THR A 689 -35.16 -22.54 9.84
C THR A 689 -34.11 -22.69 10.93
N ASN A 690 -34.29 -21.99 12.05
CA ASN A 690 -33.46 -22.11 13.25
C ASN A 690 -31.95 -21.95 13.00
N SER A 691 -31.58 -21.11 12.03
CA SER A 691 -30.18 -20.84 11.73
C SER A 691 -29.54 -20.01 12.83
N THR A 692 -28.47 -20.54 13.44
CA THR A 692 -27.71 -19.88 14.50
C THR A 692 -26.24 -19.83 14.11
N VAL A 693 -25.61 -18.68 14.32
CA VAL A 693 -24.18 -18.48 14.02
C VAL A 693 -23.44 -18.13 15.29
N THR A 694 -22.34 -18.83 15.54
CA THR A 694 -21.47 -18.60 16.68
C THR A 694 -20.06 -18.28 16.19
N ASN A 695 -19.49 -17.18 16.68
CA ASN A 695 -18.07 -16.89 16.47
C ASN A 695 -17.23 -17.84 17.32
N LEU A 696 -16.33 -18.60 16.69
CA LEU A 696 -15.44 -19.54 17.38
C LEU A 696 -14.08 -18.90 17.71
N SER A 697 -13.50 -18.15 16.78
CA SER A 697 -12.16 -17.56 16.94
C SER A 697 -11.85 -16.47 15.90
N GLY A 698 -10.78 -15.72 16.14
CA GLY A 698 -10.26 -14.68 15.26
C GLY A 698 -10.38 -13.25 15.83
N PRO A 699 -9.85 -12.24 15.11
CA PRO A 699 -9.27 -12.39 13.77
C PRO A 699 -7.83 -12.93 13.79
N THR A 700 -7.53 -13.82 12.84
CA THR A 700 -6.16 -14.15 12.42
C THR A 700 -6.03 -13.70 10.98
N ASP A 701 -5.11 -12.78 10.68
CA ASP A 701 -4.93 -12.18 9.35
C ASP A 701 -6.22 -11.58 8.74
N GLY A 702 -7.04 -10.97 9.61
CA GLY A 702 -8.33 -10.38 9.21
C GLY A 702 -9.45 -11.38 8.94
N VAL A 703 -9.21 -12.67 9.20
CA VAL A 703 -10.18 -13.75 8.98
C VAL A 703 -10.71 -14.27 10.32
N TYR A 704 -12.03 -14.40 10.42
CA TYR A 704 -12.75 -14.96 11.55
C TYR A 704 -13.24 -16.37 11.23
N THR A 705 -13.36 -17.21 12.26
CA THR A 705 -13.92 -18.56 12.14
C THR A 705 -15.26 -18.63 12.86
N TYR A 706 -16.29 -19.08 12.15
CA TYR A 706 -17.64 -19.23 12.66
C TYR A 706 -18.11 -20.69 12.56
N GLU A 707 -19.11 -21.02 13.38
CA GLU A 707 -19.96 -22.17 13.23
C GLU A 707 -21.37 -21.70 12.91
N VAL A 708 -21.98 -22.24 11.86
CA VAL A 708 -23.40 -22.07 11.58
C VAL A 708 -24.10 -23.41 11.75
N THR A 709 -25.25 -23.38 12.40
CA THR A 709 -26.14 -24.52 12.53
C THR A 709 -27.49 -24.13 11.94
N SER A 710 -28.06 -24.97 11.09
CA SER A 710 -29.35 -24.74 10.43
C SER A 710 -30.24 -25.99 10.48
N GLU A 711 -31.55 -25.79 10.49
CA GLU A 711 -32.53 -26.87 10.37
C GLU A 711 -33.23 -26.82 9.02
N VAL A 712 -33.26 -27.96 8.34
CA VAL A 712 -33.88 -28.14 7.04
C VAL A 712 -35.00 -29.16 7.18
N PRO A 713 -36.22 -28.92 6.64
CA PRO A 713 -37.27 -29.93 6.61
C PRO A 713 -36.75 -31.24 6.03
N ARG A 714 -37.03 -32.35 6.71
CA ARG A 714 -36.45 -33.65 6.37
C ARG A 714 -36.74 -34.05 4.93
N ASP A 715 -37.98 -33.88 4.47
CA ASP A 715 -38.38 -34.21 3.10
C ASP A 715 -37.59 -33.39 2.07
N THR A 716 -37.35 -32.11 2.35
CA THR A 716 -36.55 -31.22 1.49
C THR A 716 -35.07 -31.62 1.50
N PHE A 717 -34.54 -31.99 2.65
CA PHE A 717 -33.17 -32.49 2.78
C PHE A 717 -33.00 -33.79 1.96
N GLU A 718 -33.88 -34.78 2.18
CA GLU A 718 -33.84 -36.08 1.51
C GLU A 718 -33.99 -35.91 -0.01
N GLN A 719 -34.88 -35.04 -0.50
CA GLN A 719 -35.01 -34.73 -1.93
C GLN A 719 -33.69 -34.24 -2.57
N VAL A 720 -32.91 -33.44 -1.85
CA VAL A 720 -31.64 -32.89 -2.37
C VAL A 720 -30.52 -33.92 -2.33
N VAL A 721 -30.39 -34.69 -1.24
CA VAL A 721 -29.27 -35.64 -1.08
C VAL A 721 -29.49 -36.97 -1.81
N THR A 722 -30.73 -37.30 -2.17
CA THR A 722 -31.06 -38.49 -2.99
C THR A 722 -31.40 -38.15 -4.45
N GLY A 723 -31.30 -36.88 -4.86
CA GLY A 723 -31.44 -36.47 -6.27
C GLY A 723 -32.85 -36.65 -6.86
N ALA A 724 -33.90 -36.34 -6.09
CA ALA A 724 -35.31 -36.45 -6.52
C ALA A 724 -35.76 -37.85 -7.01
N ILE A 725 -35.13 -38.93 -6.55
CA ILE A 725 -35.65 -40.29 -6.74
C ILE A 725 -36.66 -40.59 -5.63
N TRP A 726 -37.86 -40.01 -5.73
CA TRP A 726 -39.02 -40.43 -4.92
C TRP A 726 -40.11 -41.13 -5.74
N GLN A 727 -39.84 -41.45 -7.01
CA GLN A 727 -40.66 -42.38 -7.78
C GLN A 727 -39.78 -43.23 -8.71
N HIS A 728 -39.57 -44.48 -8.29
CA HIS A 728 -39.04 -45.62 -9.05
C HIS A 728 -37.61 -45.52 -9.58
N CYS A 729 -36.65 -46.22 -8.96
CA CYS A 729 -35.46 -46.75 -9.66
C CYS A 729 -34.86 -47.94 -8.90
N THR A 730 -35.07 -49.14 -9.43
CA THR A 730 -34.02 -50.18 -9.50
C THR A 730 -32.82 -49.61 -10.29
N ASP A 731 -31.59 -49.94 -9.85
CA ASP A 731 -30.28 -49.54 -10.43
C ASP A 731 -29.65 -48.20 -9.97
N SER A 732 -30.10 -47.60 -8.85
CA SER A 732 -29.36 -46.47 -8.24
C SER A 732 -28.01 -46.94 -7.70
N THR A 733 -26.93 -46.58 -8.41
CA THR A 733 -25.53 -46.82 -8.00
C THR A 733 -24.91 -45.58 -7.32
N SER A 734 -25.68 -44.51 -7.14
CA SER A 734 -25.18 -43.26 -6.56
C SER A 734 -25.14 -43.34 -5.04
N LYS A 735 -23.92 -43.37 -4.48
CA LYS A 735 -23.68 -43.10 -3.05
C LYS A 735 -24.35 -41.75 -2.75
N ASN A 736 -25.45 -41.70 -1.97
CA ASN A 736 -26.28 -40.50 -1.67
C ASN A 736 -25.45 -39.35 -1.07
N GLY A 737 -24.62 -38.74 -1.91
CA GLY A 737 -23.48 -37.93 -1.53
C GLY A 737 -23.86 -36.47 -1.60
N PHE A 738 -23.52 -35.71 -0.58
CA PHE A 738 -23.80 -34.28 -0.52
C PHE A 738 -22.67 -33.50 0.14
N ASN A 739 -22.53 -32.24 -0.25
CA ASN A 739 -21.65 -31.26 0.40
C ASN A 739 -22.47 -30.31 1.27
N PHE A 740 -21.80 -29.65 2.20
CA PHE A 740 -22.39 -28.57 2.99
C PHE A 740 -22.13 -27.25 2.27
N TYR A 741 -23.19 -26.55 1.90
CA TYR A 741 -23.13 -25.21 1.33
C TYR A 741 -23.44 -24.20 2.42
N VAL A 742 -22.47 -23.34 2.74
CA VAL A 742 -22.69 -22.20 3.64
C VAL A 742 -22.99 -20.97 2.81
N SER A 743 -24.13 -20.33 3.06
CA SER A 743 -24.50 -19.06 2.45
C SER A 743 -24.51 -17.93 3.48
N VAL A 744 -24.07 -16.74 3.07
CA VAL A 744 -24.07 -15.52 3.86
C VAL A 744 -24.77 -14.45 3.02
N SER A 745 -25.74 -13.76 3.60
CA SER A 745 -26.53 -12.73 2.94
C SER A 745 -26.74 -11.51 3.81
N ASP A 746 -26.60 -10.32 3.22
CA ASP A 746 -26.93 -9.03 3.83
C ASP A 746 -28.35 -8.55 3.45
N GLY A 747 -29.15 -9.39 2.80
CA GLY A 747 -30.48 -9.05 2.27
C GLY A 747 -30.48 -8.39 0.89
N LYS A 748 -29.32 -7.99 0.35
CA LYS A 748 -29.16 -7.48 -1.03
C LYS A 748 -28.42 -8.47 -1.93
N GLN A 749 -27.43 -9.16 -1.37
CA GLN A 749 -26.61 -10.15 -2.04
C GLN A 749 -26.55 -11.42 -1.19
N THR A 750 -26.46 -12.56 -1.86
CA THR A 750 -26.17 -13.85 -1.23
C THR A 750 -24.97 -14.46 -1.92
N ILE A 751 -24.00 -14.87 -1.12
CA ILE A 751 -22.79 -15.57 -1.57
C ILE A 751 -22.58 -16.79 -0.69
N GLY A 752 -21.93 -17.81 -1.22
CA GLY A 752 -21.70 -19.01 -0.45
C GLY A 752 -20.61 -19.88 -1.04
N ALA A 753 -20.21 -20.88 -0.28
CA ALA A 753 -19.15 -21.82 -0.64
C ALA A 753 -19.47 -23.22 -0.14
N LEU A 754 -18.82 -24.20 -0.76
CA LEU A 754 -18.96 -25.61 -0.46
C LEU A 754 -17.90 -26.10 0.51
N SER A 755 -18.27 -27.07 1.34
CA SER A 755 -17.32 -27.85 2.12
C SER A 755 -16.36 -28.61 1.20
N PRO A 756 -15.07 -28.73 1.57
CA PRO A 756 -14.09 -29.50 0.81
C PRO A 756 -14.36 -31.01 0.88
N SER A 757 -15.11 -31.47 1.89
CA SER A 757 -15.50 -32.86 2.08
C SER A 757 -16.97 -33.06 1.77
N SER A 758 -17.29 -34.19 1.12
CA SER A 758 -18.66 -34.70 1.00
C SER A 758 -19.03 -35.60 2.18
N SER A 759 -20.33 -35.73 2.42
CA SER A 759 -20.95 -36.68 3.34
C SER A 759 -21.87 -37.61 2.57
N THR A 760 -22.23 -38.74 3.16
CA THR A 760 -23.13 -39.72 2.55
C THR A 760 -24.35 -39.93 3.45
N TYR A 761 -25.53 -39.90 2.85
CA TYR A 761 -26.79 -40.23 3.51
C TYR A 761 -27.08 -41.73 3.37
N HIS A 762 -27.73 -42.32 4.36
CA HIS A 762 -28.10 -43.74 4.32
C HIS A 762 -29.17 -44.02 3.24
N ASP A 763 -29.25 -45.27 2.80
CA ASP A 763 -30.34 -45.69 1.90
C ASP A 763 -31.68 -45.70 2.65
N ILE A 764 -32.73 -45.22 2.01
CA ILE A 764 -34.07 -45.13 2.59
C ILE A 764 -34.80 -46.48 2.34
N PRO A 765 -35.24 -47.22 3.39
CA PRO A 765 -35.91 -48.51 3.23
C PRO A 765 -37.27 -48.35 2.53
N GLY A 766 -37.53 -49.18 1.51
CA GLY A 766 -38.76 -49.14 0.70
C GLY A 766 -38.52 -49.08 -0.81
N CYS A 767 -37.28 -48.86 -1.25
CA CYS A 767 -36.84 -49.09 -2.62
C CYS A 767 -36.60 -50.60 -2.82
N ALA A 768 -37.48 -51.31 -3.52
CA ALA A 768 -37.39 -52.77 -3.67
C ALA A 768 -36.11 -53.21 -4.42
N SER A 769 -35.42 -54.22 -3.88
CA SER A 769 -34.39 -54.99 -4.60
C SER A 769 -35.08 -56.05 -5.46
N PRO A 770 -34.71 -56.25 -6.74
CA PRO A 770 -35.38 -57.23 -7.58
C PRO A 770 -34.96 -58.66 -7.20
N ALA A 771 -35.95 -59.55 -7.19
CA ALA A 771 -35.76 -61.00 -7.21
C ALA A 771 -35.41 -61.49 -8.62
#